data_AF-A0A2E4WX86-F1
#
_entry.id   AF-A0A2E4WX86-F1
#
_cell.length_a   1.000
_cell.length_b   1.000
_cell.length_c   1.000
_cell.angle_alpha   90.00
_cell.angle_beta   90.00
_cell.angle_gamma   90.00
#
_symmetry.space_group_name_H-M   'P 1'
#
loop_
_entity.id
_entity.type
_entity.pdbx_description
1 polymer ?
#
loop_
_entity_poly.entity_id
_entity_poly.type
_entity_poly.pdbx_seq_one_letter_code
_entity_poly.pdbx_strand_id
1 'polypeptide(L)'
;MLGAPLARAGDTVENKGTMAIGIGALLLLVNVGMAATGFVDNLIQGNVETLVAEGYDGLDEDGNEDYTFDFDEEWLNPSSQKAYFANSISNLDEVQAGADPTYERVGPFIFYENTTREILDFDYAEKSITYSGYEVFEWCEDCTWTDDQGVEHASVSGDTVVNQINILWNTQRMGGMGPGIEYGEIFAKAMFAAQMIEFDLKNRAPSVWASDDIEATAVAAGGGKFVFGNMSAVAEYAMLNESFAGTDGSSGVGNWNTSVIKSIFYNAQDADGNCIALTCDMGPLLIAGMGAPSDTVTPVRAALLGYSGSEDPAEIQSTDLAVYSLAASKFASLGGGAEINDQTPQLDERFETASGITVGAWDEGVLENLLFNDSVGLLSSVEISGIPLPGMVVGLLLPLQEGDYFAAMETYGLGLLTIGALADYVVPWVGLEIGGYIPMEFELILTGGQGTMNSNDWWLTAFGDFDPLGGTHIPIGLNRGDFVGSAALSMEKSDFILNDPVIGLKGDFPRAFMFGELSGMSLPDSEGVQHVWDDAYVASLYDIPVEAAQALRDWVANFYFDIVMPVLLNFVTGNTAYYSMPISNWLYGWDDAVSAYFGFFSWNSLETNATYYGSGGISTGDRSVYKMSTAEETRGQRMAQGYINSDGDGTCDFDYDSSGAFIGYDLPCDPGQVYGMTEHLTWRAPHREEGASGGHAASALLTNHAGNNETSLMGTVGGLASPNDPFNLNVAGYAIGTSVVGGETTYKGIDMIEHTVTVNPSNTQIQGKLIGSSTFVDVIPGALPVYLEANIDLKVEPITTAIMYGKAEVVFHLDLRGPGNLNPDISENSTESMPVFEIHTFSEIDDEGAANYTGLVSENLGPMGWTNFGGDAGAPLVYLHVAIAMMYIGAIGSIGWGLSIPETRSMLGLGGGVAKGPEDETGIEEQE
;
A
#
# COMPACT_ATOMS: atom_id res chain seq x y z
N MET A 1 19.76 73.12 10.18
CA MET A 1 19.52 73.86 11.46
C MET A 1 20.35 73.16 12.51
N LEU A 2 21.28 73.73 13.30
CA LEU A 2 21.56 75.07 13.85
C LEU A 2 23.08 75.34 13.66
N GLY A 3 23.69 76.52 13.57
CA GLY A 3 23.49 77.84 14.19
C GLY A 3 24.88 78.35 14.66
N ALA A 4 25.41 79.41 14.04
CA ALA A 4 26.78 79.94 14.21
C ALA A 4 27.10 80.54 15.61
N PRO A 5 28.36 80.94 15.89
CA PRO A 5 28.73 82.32 15.53
C PRO A 5 30.16 82.53 15.01
N LEU A 6 30.28 83.55 14.15
CA LEU A 6 31.51 84.22 13.74
C LEU A 6 32.25 84.82 14.95
N ALA A 7 33.55 84.53 15.06
CA ALA A 7 34.50 85.32 15.85
C ALA A 7 35.68 85.78 14.99
N ARG A 8 36.14 86.98 15.32
CA ARG A 8 36.93 87.94 14.54
C ARG A 8 38.42 87.56 14.42
N ALA A 9 39.01 87.90 13.28
CA ALA A 9 40.41 87.73 12.91
C ALA A 9 41.44 88.29 13.93
N GLY A 10 42.52 87.53 14.12
CA GLY A 10 43.76 87.96 14.76
C GLY A 10 44.93 87.06 14.33
N ASP A 11 45.78 87.59 13.45
CA ASP A 11 47.15 87.21 13.07
C ASP A 11 47.62 85.76 13.27
N THR A 12 47.68 84.98 12.18
CA THR A 12 48.76 83.99 11.98
C THR A 12 48.97 83.74 10.48
N VAL A 13 50.23 83.83 10.07
CA VAL A 13 50.77 83.46 8.75
C VAL A 13 50.17 82.15 8.24
N GLU A 14 49.60 82.16 7.02
CA GLU A 14 49.08 80.99 6.31
C GLU A 14 50.17 79.91 6.15
N ASN A 15 50.15 78.88 6.99
CA ASN A 15 50.98 77.70 6.76
C ASN A 15 50.25 76.73 5.81
N LYS A 16 50.48 76.91 4.51
CA LYS A 16 49.89 76.09 3.43
C LYS A 16 50.12 74.59 3.63
N GLY A 17 51.21 74.19 4.30
CA GLY A 17 51.51 72.79 4.61
C GLY A 17 50.63 72.18 5.71
N THR A 18 50.31 72.93 6.77
CA THR A 18 49.38 72.47 7.82
C THR A 18 47.95 72.34 7.30
N MET A 19 47.54 73.24 6.40
CA MET A 19 46.23 73.18 5.74
C MET A 19 46.10 71.96 4.81
N ALA A 20 47.17 71.59 4.07
CA ALA A 20 47.16 70.42 3.21
C ALA A 20 47.19 69.09 3.97
N ILE A 21 47.88 69.01 5.11
CA ILE A 21 47.78 67.85 6.01
C ILE A 21 46.37 67.77 6.61
N GLY A 22 45.79 68.90 6.99
CA GLY A 22 44.40 68.97 7.48
C GLY A 22 43.38 68.50 6.45
N ILE A 23 43.49 68.96 5.19
CA ILE A 23 42.64 68.53 4.08
C ILE A 23 42.86 67.05 3.76
N GLY A 24 44.11 66.59 3.69
CA GLY A 24 44.40 65.18 3.43
C GLY A 24 43.96 64.24 4.55
N ALA A 25 44.05 64.65 5.81
CA ALA A 25 43.51 63.92 6.96
C ALA A 25 41.97 63.93 6.98
N LEU A 26 41.32 65.02 6.56
CA LEU A 26 39.86 65.10 6.41
C LEU A 26 39.36 64.21 5.26
N LEU A 27 40.07 64.19 4.13
CA LEU A 27 39.77 63.30 3.00
C LEU A 27 39.97 61.83 3.37
N LEU A 28 41.01 61.51 4.16
CA LEU A 28 41.18 60.17 4.74
C LEU A 28 40.08 59.83 5.76
N LEU A 29 39.67 60.77 6.61
CA LEU A 29 38.55 60.59 7.54
C LEU A 29 37.20 60.44 6.83
N VAL A 30 37.01 61.12 5.70
CA VAL A 30 35.82 60.96 4.84
C VAL A 30 35.88 59.60 4.15
N ASN A 31 37.02 59.17 3.62
CA ASN A 31 37.17 57.84 3.01
C ASN A 31 37.02 56.70 4.03
N VAL A 32 37.68 56.79 5.19
CA VAL A 32 37.52 55.87 6.31
C VAL A 32 36.09 55.95 6.85
N GLY A 33 35.46 57.12 6.85
CA GLY A 33 34.07 57.31 7.21
C GLY A 33 33.12 56.59 6.24
N MET A 34 33.31 56.70 4.92
CA MET A 34 32.51 55.99 3.93
C MET A 34 32.75 54.47 3.96
N ALA A 35 33.98 54.02 4.22
CA ALA A 35 34.33 52.61 4.40
C ALA A 35 33.84 52.02 5.73
N ALA A 36 33.88 52.79 6.83
CA ALA A 36 33.46 52.35 8.16
C ALA A 36 31.95 52.48 8.40
N THR A 37 31.24 53.23 7.55
CA THR A 37 29.77 53.35 7.58
C THR A 37 29.08 52.34 6.65
N GLY A 38 29.84 51.52 5.91
CA GLY A 38 29.29 50.58 4.95
C GLY A 38 28.50 51.26 3.82
N PHE A 39 28.74 52.55 3.53
CA PHE A 39 27.88 53.30 2.60
C PHE A 39 27.89 52.73 1.16
N VAL A 40 29.05 52.32 0.67
CA VAL A 40 29.20 51.70 -0.66
C VAL A 40 28.61 50.28 -0.63
N ASP A 41 28.87 49.53 0.43
CA ASP A 41 28.32 48.19 0.64
C ASP A 41 26.78 48.23 0.66
N ASN A 42 26.16 49.15 1.40
CA ASN A 42 24.71 49.36 1.44
C ASN A 42 24.11 49.76 0.08
N LEU A 43 24.88 50.46 -0.78
CA LEU A 43 24.43 50.84 -2.11
C LEU A 43 24.47 49.64 -3.08
N ILE A 44 25.53 48.84 -3.00
CA ILE A 44 25.65 47.59 -3.78
C ILE A 44 24.57 46.61 -3.32
N GLN A 45 24.43 46.41 -2.00
CA GLN A 45 23.39 45.56 -1.40
C GLN A 45 22.00 46.02 -1.82
N GLY A 46 21.66 47.31 -1.64
CA GLY A 46 20.34 47.83 -2.04
C GLY A 46 20.06 47.70 -3.54
N ASN A 47 21.07 47.82 -4.41
CA ASN A 47 20.89 47.58 -5.85
C ASN A 47 20.68 46.10 -6.18
N VAL A 48 21.41 45.20 -5.53
CA VAL A 48 21.24 43.74 -5.70
C VAL A 48 19.87 43.30 -5.18
N GLU A 49 19.47 43.78 -4.00
CA GLU A 49 18.12 43.55 -3.45
C GLU A 49 17.02 44.05 -4.39
N THR A 50 17.24 45.20 -5.06
CA THR A 50 16.32 45.74 -6.07
C THR A 50 16.29 44.86 -7.32
N LEU A 51 17.43 44.40 -7.82
CA LEU A 51 17.49 43.51 -9.00
C LEU A 51 16.81 42.16 -8.74
N VAL A 52 17.00 41.58 -7.55
CA VAL A 52 16.28 40.35 -7.14
C VAL A 52 14.78 40.64 -6.97
N ALA A 53 14.39 41.89 -6.73
CA ALA A 53 13.00 42.32 -6.64
C ALA A 53 12.32 42.52 -7.98
N GLU A 54 13.01 43.15 -8.91
CA GLU A 54 12.57 43.31 -10.28
C GLU A 54 12.42 41.94 -10.95
N GLY A 55 13.35 40.99 -10.74
CA GLY A 55 13.28 39.65 -11.36
C GLY A 55 12.16 38.71 -10.89
N TYR A 56 11.17 39.19 -10.14
CA TYR A 56 10.00 38.40 -9.69
C TYR A 56 8.70 39.22 -9.71
N ASP A 57 8.73 40.51 -10.05
CA ASP A 57 7.57 41.40 -9.90
C ASP A 57 6.57 41.30 -11.07
N GLY A 58 6.95 40.58 -12.12
CA GLY A 58 6.19 40.32 -13.33
C GLY A 58 6.20 41.50 -14.31
N LEU A 59 7.14 42.43 -14.18
CA LEU A 59 7.24 43.63 -15.01
C LEU A 59 8.43 43.58 -15.97
N ASP A 60 8.26 44.12 -17.17
CA ASP A 60 9.38 44.34 -18.10
C ASP A 60 10.27 45.53 -17.67
N GLU A 61 11.41 45.72 -18.36
CA GLU A 61 12.33 46.84 -18.12
C GLU A 61 11.67 48.25 -18.24
N ASP A 62 10.54 48.34 -18.96
CA ASP A 62 9.77 49.57 -19.17
C ASP A 62 8.67 49.76 -18.10
N GLY A 63 8.51 48.79 -17.18
CA GLY A 63 7.52 48.77 -16.10
C GLY A 63 6.12 48.35 -16.52
N ASN A 64 5.97 47.66 -17.66
CA ASN A 64 4.70 47.08 -18.11
C ASN A 64 4.52 45.67 -17.55
N GLU A 65 3.27 45.26 -17.34
CA GLU A 65 2.90 43.90 -16.93
C GLU A 65 3.28 42.86 -18.01
N ASP A 66 4.42 42.19 -17.82
CA ASP A 66 4.92 41.09 -18.64
C ASP A 66 5.76 40.12 -17.79
N TYR A 67 5.10 39.12 -17.21
CA TYR A 67 5.77 38.11 -16.38
C TYR A 67 6.73 37.20 -17.16
N THR A 68 6.71 37.19 -18.50
CA THR A 68 7.61 36.34 -19.30
C THR A 68 9.05 36.80 -19.27
N PHE A 69 9.28 38.03 -18.80
CA PHE A 69 10.62 38.58 -18.57
C PHE A 69 11.30 37.91 -17.37
N ASP A 70 10.55 37.65 -16.30
CA ASP A 70 11.06 37.07 -15.04
C ASP A 70 11.07 35.54 -15.05
N PHE A 71 10.12 34.93 -15.74
CA PHE A 71 9.93 33.48 -15.80
C PHE A 71 10.18 32.97 -17.21
N ASP A 72 11.47 32.86 -17.54
CA ASP A 72 11.97 32.48 -18.85
C ASP A 72 11.95 30.95 -19.11
N GLU A 73 12.47 30.54 -20.27
CA GLU A 73 12.50 29.12 -20.66
C GLU A 73 13.30 28.24 -19.69
N GLU A 74 14.32 28.80 -19.02
CA GLU A 74 15.16 28.08 -18.04
C GLU A 74 14.39 27.82 -16.74
N TRP A 75 13.63 28.80 -16.26
CA TRP A 75 12.73 28.60 -15.13
C TRP A 75 11.57 27.65 -15.46
N LEU A 76 11.06 27.68 -16.69
CA LEU A 76 9.97 26.83 -17.15
C LEU A 76 10.41 25.37 -17.36
N ASN A 77 11.67 25.14 -17.77
CA ASN A 77 12.18 23.81 -18.09
C ASN A 77 13.51 23.48 -17.41
N PRO A 78 13.60 23.53 -16.07
CA PRO A 78 14.86 23.24 -15.38
C PRO A 78 15.16 21.74 -15.44
N SER A 79 16.46 21.41 -15.46
CA SER A 79 16.97 20.05 -15.43
C SER A 79 17.97 19.88 -14.30
N SER A 80 17.82 18.82 -13.51
CA SER A 80 18.68 18.46 -12.37
C SER A 80 19.13 17.01 -12.45
N GLN A 81 20.19 16.65 -11.72
CA GLN A 81 20.60 15.26 -11.55
C GLN A 81 20.19 14.75 -10.17
N LYS A 82 19.64 13.53 -10.13
CA LYS A 82 19.36 12.80 -8.89
C LYS A 82 20.09 11.47 -8.91
N ALA A 83 20.75 11.13 -7.81
CA ALA A 83 21.41 9.85 -7.60
C ALA A 83 20.61 9.02 -6.60
N TYR A 84 20.20 7.82 -7.01
CA TYR A 84 19.47 6.89 -6.17
C TYR A 84 20.36 5.72 -5.75
N PHE A 85 20.13 5.22 -4.54
CA PHE A 85 20.70 3.99 -4.04
C PHE A 85 19.60 3.12 -3.45
N ALA A 86 19.79 1.81 -3.51
CA ALA A 86 18.88 0.85 -2.90
C ALA A 86 19.68 -0.18 -2.11
N ASN A 87 19.16 -0.62 -0.98
CA ASN A 87 19.79 -1.68 -0.18
C ASN A 87 19.20 -3.05 -0.57
N SER A 88 19.76 -3.65 -1.62
CA SER A 88 19.27 -4.89 -2.22
C SER A 88 19.56 -6.12 -1.35
N ILE A 89 18.62 -7.07 -1.30
CA ILE A 89 18.82 -8.36 -0.63
C ILE A 89 19.73 -9.25 -1.48
N SER A 90 20.94 -9.51 -0.98
CA SER A 90 21.96 -10.28 -1.70
C SER A 90 21.78 -11.81 -1.59
N ASN A 91 21.07 -12.28 -0.55
CA ASN A 91 20.84 -13.70 -0.25
C ASN A 91 19.35 -14.10 -0.38
N LEU A 92 18.64 -13.57 -1.38
CA LEU A 92 17.19 -13.74 -1.52
C LEU A 92 16.71 -15.20 -1.45
N ASP A 93 17.39 -16.13 -2.13
CA ASP A 93 17.04 -17.56 -2.11
C ASP A 93 17.08 -18.16 -0.69
N GLU A 94 18.03 -17.72 0.14
CA GLU A 94 18.16 -18.15 1.54
C GLU A 94 17.07 -17.51 2.41
N VAL A 95 16.75 -16.23 2.15
CA VAL A 95 15.69 -15.50 2.85
C VAL A 95 14.32 -16.12 2.58
N GLN A 96 14.04 -16.48 1.33
CA GLN A 96 12.83 -17.21 0.96
C GLN A 96 12.77 -18.61 1.59
N ALA A 97 13.92 -19.18 1.97
CA ALA A 97 14.02 -20.41 2.75
C ALA A 97 14.00 -20.21 4.28
N GLY A 98 13.85 -18.96 4.76
CA GLY A 98 13.72 -18.60 6.17
C GLY A 98 15.00 -18.13 6.87
N ALA A 99 16.06 -17.77 6.13
CA ALA A 99 17.24 -17.11 6.69
C ALA A 99 17.04 -15.59 6.86
N ASP A 100 17.89 -14.96 7.67
CA ASP A 100 17.89 -13.50 7.81
C ASP A 100 18.43 -12.82 6.53
N PRO A 101 17.86 -11.68 6.12
CA PRO A 101 18.31 -10.94 4.94
C PRO A 101 19.67 -10.29 5.17
N THR A 102 20.53 -10.40 4.15
CA THR A 102 21.78 -9.67 4.01
C THR A 102 21.59 -8.61 2.94
N TYR A 103 21.92 -7.37 3.27
CA TYR A 103 21.71 -6.22 2.40
C TYR A 103 23.03 -5.73 1.80
N GLU A 104 22.98 -5.36 0.53
CA GLU A 104 24.05 -4.73 -0.22
C GLU A 104 23.54 -3.45 -0.86
N ARG A 105 24.19 -2.32 -0.54
CA ARG A 105 23.90 -1.04 -1.17
C ARG A 105 24.31 -1.09 -2.64
N VAL A 106 23.36 -0.90 -3.54
CA VAL A 106 23.56 -0.83 -4.99
C VAL A 106 23.23 0.56 -5.50
N GLY A 107 24.00 1.03 -6.48
CA GLY A 107 23.96 2.39 -7.02
C GLY A 107 25.38 2.92 -7.27
N PRO A 108 25.55 4.20 -7.62
CA PRO A 108 24.48 5.20 -7.83
C PRO A 108 23.71 4.93 -9.13
N PHE A 109 22.38 5.02 -9.11
CA PHE A 109 21.57 5.12 -10.32
C PHE A 109 21.28 6.59 -10.57
N ILE A 110 21.85 7.17 -11.62
CA ILE A 110 21.76 8.62 -11.85
C ILE A 110 20.74 8.91 -12.95
N PHE A 111 19.78 9.78 -12.67
CA PHE A 111 18.76 10.22 -13.61
C PHE A 111 18.78 11.74 -13.76
N TYR A 112 18.57 12.21 -14.98
CA TYR A 112 18.13 13.58 -15.25
C TYR A 112 16.66 13.70 -14.87
N GLU A 113 16.36 14.70 -14.06
CA GLU A 113 15.02 15.14 -13.72
C GLU A 113 14.72 16.38 -14.56
N ASN A 114 13.93 16.21 -15.61
CA ASN A 114 13.49 17.30 -16.46
C ASN A 114 12.12 17.76 -15.97
N THR A 115 12.06 18.93 -15.33
CA THR A 115 10.80 19.52 -14.90
C THR A 115 10.23 20.36 -16.03
N THR A 116 8.93 20.29 -16.28
CA THR A 116 8.22 21.22 -17.13
C THR A 116 7.19 21.97 -16.31
N ARG A 117 7.21 23.30 -16.38
CA ARG A 117 6.26 24.20 -15.72
C ARG A 117 5.42 24.94 -16.73
N GLU A 118 4.14 25.13 -16.40
CA GLU A 118 3.21 25.94 -17.17
C GLU A 118 2.56 26.96 -16.25
N ILE A 119 2.74 28.25 -16.55
CA ILE A 119 2.12 29.34 -15.81
C ILE A 119 0.63 29.39 -16.18
N LEU A 120 -0.23 29.21 -15.18
CA LEU A 120 -1.68 29.23 -15.32
C LEU A 120 -2.26 30.62 -15.09
N ASP A 121 -1.71 31.36 -14.12
CA ASP A 121 -2.15 32.70 -13.76
C ASP A 121 -1.04 33.51 -13.06
N PHE A 122 -1.07 34.83 -13.24
CA PHE A 122 -0.22 35.78 -12.52
C PHE A 122 -1.08 36.94 -11.99
N ASP A 123 -1.27 36.99 -10.67
CA ASP A 123 -2.06 38.01 -10.01
C ASP A 123 -1.15 39.15 -9.51
N TYR A 124 -1.13 40.25 -10.26
CA TYR A 124 -0.38 41.46 -9.93
C TYR A 124 -0.90 42.18 -8.67
N ALA A 125 -2.17 42.00 -8.30
CA ALA A 125 -2.76 42.64 -7.12
C ALA A 125 -2.46 41.85 -5.84
N GLU A 126 -2.57 40.52 -5.90
CA GLU A 126 -2.18 39.62 -4.80
C GLU A 126 -0.65 39.47 -4.71
N LYS A 127 0.07 39.79 -5.79
CA LYS A 127 1.50 39.50 -5.96
C LYS A 127 1.77 38.01 -5.79
N SER A 128 1.16 37.22 -6.67
CA SER A 128 1.31 35.77 -6.68
C SER A 128 1.30 35.19 -8.09
N ILE A 129 1.98 34.07 -8.26
CA ILE A 129 2.02 33.28 -9.48
C ILE A 129 1.46 31.88 -9.21
N THR A 130 0.62 31.39 -10.12
CA THR A 130 0.08 30.03 -10.10
C THR A 130 0.58 29.27 -11.32
N TYR A 131 1.21 28.12 -11.11
CA TYR A 131 1.78 27.31 -12.19
C TYR A 131 1.56 25.82 -11.93
N SER A 132 1.39 25.04 -12.99
CA SER A 132 1.43 23.58 -12.92
C SER A 132 2.84 23.07 -13.23
N GLY A 133 3.18 21.90 -12.70
CA GLY A 133 4.48 21.26 -12.97
C GLY A 133 4.37 19.74 -13.04
N TYR A 134 5.21 19.14 -13.89
CA TYR A 134 5.45 17.71 -13.90
C TYR A 134 6.92 17.40 -14.21
N GLU A 135 7.42 16.28 -13.68
CA GLU A 135 8.77 15.81 -13.94
C GLU A 135 8.80 14.62 -14.92
N VAL A 136 9.88 14.55 -15.71
CA VAL A 136 10.25 13.40 -16.54
C VAL A 136 11.66 12.96 -16.20
N PHE A 137 11.81 11.67 -15.92
CA PHE A 137 13.09 11.10 -15.52
C PHE A 137 13.74 10.29 -16.64
N GLU A 138 15.01 10.57 -16.91
CA GLU A 138 15.81 9.89 -17.94
C GLU A 138 17.13 9.39 -17.36
N TRP A 139 17.45 8.11 -17.56
CA TRP A 139 18.70 7.54 -17.04
C TRP A 139 19.92 8.20 -17.70
N CYS A 140 20.86 8.66 -16.89
CA CYS A 140 22.11 9.22 -17.35
C CYS A 140 23.22 8.16 -17.30
N GLU A 141 23.61 7.63 -18.45
CA GLU A 141 24.67 6.60 -18.56
C GLU A 141 26.08 7.15 -18.29
N ASP A 142 26.32 8.42 -18.62
CA ASP A 142 27.64 9.06 -18.56
C ASP A 142 27.86 9.96 -17.34
N CYS A 143 26.87 10.06 -16.45
CA CYS A 143 26.98 10.83 -15.21
C CYS A 143 27.82 10.11 -14.15
N THR A 144 28.42 10.90 -13.27
CA THR A 144 29.12 10.45 -12.07
C THR A 144 28.55 11.11 -10.82
N TRP A 145 28.51 10.38 -9.72
CA TRP A 145 28.18 10.90 -8.39
C TRP A 145 29.41 10.86 -7.52
N THR A 146 29.67 11.95 -6.79
CA THR A 146 30.84 12.05 -5.90
C THR A 146 30.41 11.80 -4.46
N ASP A 147 31.06 10.85 -3.80
CA ASP A 147 30.79 10.56 -2.39
C ASP A 147 31.42 11.58 -1.43
N ASP A 148 31.13 11.46 -0.13
CA ASP A 148 31.66 12.36 0.90
C ASP A 148 33.18 12.32 1.04
N GLN A 149 33.83 11.31 0.48
CA GLN A 149 35.30 11.17 0.45
C GLN A 149 35.91 11.80 -0.80
N GLY A 150 35.08 12.33 -1.71
CA GLY A 150 35.51 12.92 -2.98
C GLY A 150 35.80 11.89 -4.06
N VAL A 151 35.28 10.67 -3.95
CA VAL A 151 35.44 9.61 -4.95
C VAL A 151 34.26 9.62 -5.91
N GLU A 152 34.56 9.66 -7.21
CA GLU A 152 33.55 9.58 -8.27
C GLU A 152 33.13 8.12 -8.53
N HIS A 153 31.82 7.91 -8.59
CA HIS A 153 31.17 6.64 -8.91
C HIS A 153 30.32 6.82 -10.17
N ALA A 154 30.50 5.95 -11.16
CA ALA A 154 29.74 6.00 -12.41
C ALA A 154 28.30 5.52 -12.22
N SER A 155 27.37 6.09 -12.98
CA SER A 155 25.97 5.66 -13.01
C SER A 155 25.82 4.18 -13.37
N VAL A 156 25.02 3.46 -12.60
CA VAL A 156 24.62 2.08 -12.86
C VAL A 156 23.33 2.07 -13.69
N SER A 157 23.15 1.07 -14.55
CA SER A 157 21.96 0.94 -15.41
C SER A 157 20.66 0.85 -14.60
N GLY A 158 19.63 1.59 -15.05
CA GLY A 158 18.27 1.50 -14.52
C GLY A 158 17.60 0.11 -14.69
N ASP A 159 18.15 -0.74 -15.56
CA ASP A 159 17.68 -2.11 -15.77
C ASP A 159 18.25 -3.12 -14.74
N THR A 160 19.10 -2.64 -13.82
CA THR A 160 19.68 -3.48 -12.76
C THR A 160 18.59 -3.96 -11.82
N VAL A 161 18.47 -5.29 -11.69
CA VAL A 161 17.50 -5.92 -10.80
C VAL A 161 17.90 -5.68 -9.35
N VAL A 162 16.96 -5.14 -8.58
CA VAL A 162 17.06 -4.93 -7.14
C VAL A 162 16.06 -5.86 -6.45
N ASN A 163 16.57 -6.64 -5.49
CA ASN A 163 15.76 -7.51 -4.66
C ASN A 163 15.38 -6.76 -3.39
N GLN A 164 14.09 -6.61 -3.12
CA GLN A 164 13.62 -5.92 -1.93
C GLN A 164 12.42 -6.60 -1.31
N ILE A 165 12.09 -6.18 -0.09
CA ILE A 165 10.78 -6.47 0.51
C ILE A 165 9.70 -5.87 -0.39
N ASN A 166 8.63 -6.62 -0.63
CA ASN A 166 7.43 -6.08 -1.24
C ASN A 166 6.80 -5.10 -0.25
N ILE A 167 7.05 -3.81 -0.45
CA ILE A 167 6.59 -2.75 0.45
C ILE A 167 5.06 -2.73 0.60
N LEU A 168 4.32 -3.17 -0.42
CA LEU A 168 2.86 -3.24 -0.40
C LEU A 168 2.33 -4.54 0.24
N TRP A 169 3.20 -5.47 0.65
CA TRP A 169 2.79 -6.81 1.08
C TRP A 169 1.75 -6.80 2.20
N ASN A 170 1.89 -5.93 3.19
CA ASN A 170 0.93 -5.84 4.29
C ASN A 170 -0.38 -5.21 3.80
N THR A 171 -0.32 -4.11 3.05
CA THR A 171 -1.49 -3.46 2.44
C THR A 171 -2.26 -4.41 1.52
N GLN A 172 -1.57 -5.21 0.70
CA GLN A 172 -2.15 -6.22 -0.19
C GLN A 172 -2.90 -7.30 0.60
N ARG A 173 -2.27 -7.81 1.67
CA ARG A 173 -2.91 -8.80 2.54
C ARG A 173 -4.16 -8.24 3.22
N MET A 174 -4.11 -7.01 3.71
CA MET A 174 -5.27 -6.35 4.35
C MET A 174 -6.38 -6.02 3.34
N GLY A 175 -6.02 -5.48 2.18
CA GLY A 175 -6.96 -5.14 1.11
C GLY A 175 -7.65 -6.36 0.53
N GLY A 176 -6.94 -7.48 0.42
CA GLY A 176 -7.45 -8.74 -0.09
C GLY A 176 -8.24 -9.60 0.93
N MET A 177 -8.40 -9.18 2.19
CA MET A 177 -9.00 -10.06 3.22
C MET A 177 -10.47 -10.42 2.94
N GLY A 178 -11.30 -9.44 2.58
CA GLY A 178 -12.73 -9.69 2.28
C GLY A 178 -12.91 -10.73 1.17
N PRO A 179 -12.35 -10.48 -0.04
CA PRO A 179 -12.30 -11.48 -1.11
C PRO A 179 -11.62 -12.78 -0.69
N GLY A 180 -10.54 -12.72 0.09
CA GLY A 180 -9.82 -13.91 0.57
C GLY A 180 -10.66 -14.80 1.48
N ILE A 181 -11.53 -14.23 2.31
CA ILE A 181 -12.50 -14.97 3.13
C ILE A 181 -13.57 -15.62 2.24
N GLU A 182 -14.04 -14.93 1.21
CA GLU A 182 -14.93 -15.52 0.21
C GLU A 182 -14.29 -16.71 -0.51
N TYR A 183 -13.02 -16.62 -0.91
CA TYR A 183 -12.29 -17.77 -1.45
C TYR A 183 -12.16 -18.92 -0.46
N GLY A 184 -11.88 -18.62 0.82
CA GLY A 184 -11.85 -19.64 1.87
C GLY A 184 -13.20 -20.35 2.04
N GLU A 185 -14.32 -19.63 1.92
CA GLU A 185 -15.66 -20.23 1.89
C GLU A 185 -15.84 -21.15 0.68
N ILE A 186 -15.40 -20.75 -0.51
CA ILE A 186 -15.44 -21.62 -1.71
C ILE A 186 -14.64 -22.90 -1.47
N PHE A 187 -13.46 -22.81 -0.84
CA PHE A 187 -12.64 -23.98 -0.52
C PHE A 187 -13.32 -24.88 0.51
N ALA A 188 -13.99 -24.29 1.51
CA ALA A 188 -14.79 -25.04 2.48
C ALA A 188 -15.95 -25.77 1.79
N LYS A 189 -16.69 -25.09 0.94
CA LYS A 189 -17.78 -25.68 0.16
C LYS A 189 -17.29 -26.75 -0.82
N ALA A 190 -16.06 -26.65 -1.33
CA ALA A 190 -15.41 -27.71 -2.09
C ALA A 190 -15.08 -28.95 -1.24
N MET A 191 -14.72 -28.79 0.05
CA MET A 191 -14.60 -29.93 0.98
C MET A 191 -15.95 -30.64 1.16
N PHE A 192 -17.05 -29.89 1.29
CA PHE A 192 -18.39 -30.46 1.31
C PHE A 192 -18.70 -31.20 0.01
N ALA A 193 -18.44 -30.59 -1.15
CA ALA A 193 -18.67 -31.23 -2.44
C ALA A 193 -17.88 -32.53 -2.62
N ALA A 194 -16.61 -32.55 -2.22
CA ALA A 194 -15.79 -33.78 -2.24
C ALA A 194 -16.41 -34.88 -1.37
N GLN A 195 -16.89 -34.56 -0.17
CA GLN A 195 -17.59 -35.51 0.70
C GLN A 195 -18.90 -36.02 0.06
N MET A 196 -19.66 -35.15 -0.62
CA MET A 196 -20.90 -35.53 -1.29
C MET A 196 -20.63 -36.44 -2.49
N ILE A 197 -19.60 -36.14 -3.29
CA ILE A 197 -19.19 -37.00 -4.41
C ILE A 197 -18.71 -38.36 -3.89
N GLU A 198 -17.88 -38.39 -2.84
CA GLU A 198 -17.46 -39.65 -2.23
C GLU A 198 -18.67 -40.44 -1.71
N PHE A 199 -19.61 -39.76 -1.04
CA PHE A 199 -20.84 -40.35 -0.55
C PHE A 199 -21.67 -40.96 -1.69
N ASP A 200 -21.78 -40.28 -2.83
CA ASP A 200 -22.53 -40.76 -3.98
C ASP A 200 -21.89 -42.01 -4.60
N LEU A 201 -20.57 -42.04 -4.73
CA LEU A 201 -19.83 -43.22 -5.23
C LEU A 201 -19.93 -44.41 -4.27
N LYS A 202 -19.85 -44.13 -2.96
CA LYS A 202 -19.88 -45.14 -1.89
C LYS A 202 -21.27 -45.73 -1.65
N ASN A 203 -22.29 -44.88 -1.70
CA ASN A 203 -23.62 -45.17 -1.19
C ASN A 203 -24.71 -44.97 -2.25
N ARG A 204 -24.77 -43.82 -2.91
CA ARG A 204 -25.90 -43.53 -3.82
C ARG A 204 -25.90 -44.45 -5.04
N ALA A 205 -24.77 -44.63 -5.72
CA ALA A 205 -24.68 -45.50 -6.89
C ALA A 205 -25.06 -46.96 -6.59
N PRO A 206 -24.52 -47.63 -5.56
CA PRO A 206 -24.99 -48.97 -5.16
C PRO A 206 -26.46 -49.03 -4.75
N SER A 207 -26.99 -47.95 -4.18
CA SER A 207 -28.39 -47.89 -3.78
C SER A 207 -29.32 -47.80 -4.99
N VAL A 208 -28.98 -47.00 -5.99
CA VAL A 208 -29.67 -46.94 -7.30
C VAL A 208 -29.70 -48.33 -7.94
N TRP A 209 -28.55 -49.00 -8.00
CA TRP A 209 -28.47 -50.35 -8.54
C TRP A 209 -29.29 -51.36 -7.73
N ALA A 210 -29.28 -51.24 -6.40
CA ALA A 210 -30.08 -52.08 -5.53
C ALA A 210 -31.58 -51.85 -5.74
N SER A 211 -32.01 -50.60 -5.91
CA SER A 211 -33.40 -50.27 -6.19
C SER A 211 -33.85 -50.77 -7.55
N ASP A 212 -33.00 -50.68 -8.57
CA ASP A 212 -33.25 -51.20 -9.92
C ASP A 212 -33.37 -52.73 -9.90
N ASP A 213 -32.49 -53.41 -9.16
CA ASP A 213 -32.53 -54.87 -8.98
C ASP A 213 -33.82 -55.32 -8.27
N ILE A 214 -34.24 -54.57 -7.24
CA ILE A 214 -35.48 -54.81 -6.51
C ILE A 214 -36.68 -54.54 -7.43
N GLU A 215 -36.68 -53.45 -8.20
CA GLU A 215 -37.74 -53.12 -9.15
C GLU A 215 -37.85 -54.18 -10.26
N ALA A 216 -36.72 -54.59 -10.85
CA ALA A 216 -36.69 -55.63 -11.88
C ALA A 216 -37.25 -56.96 -11.35
N THR A 217 -36.89 -57.33 -10.12
CA THR A 217 -37.42 -58.53 -9.46
C THR A 217 -38.92 -58.39 -9.19
N ALA A 218 -39.37 -57.23 -8.72
CA ALA A 218 -40.78 -56.93 -8.50
C ALA A 218 -41.57 -57.02 -9.81
N VAL A 219 -41.11 -56.39 -10.89
CA VAL A 219 -41.71 -56.45 -12.22
C VAL A 219 -41.79 -57.89 -12.74
N ALA A 220 -40.72 -58.68 -12.58
CA ALA A 220 -40.69 -60.09 -12.99
C ALA A 220 -41.68 -60.97 -12.20
N ALA A 221 -41.93 -60.64 -10.93
CA ALA A 221 -42.97 -61.27 -10.10
C ALA A 221 -44.39 -60.80 -10.45
N GLY A 222 -44.53 -59.86 -11.39
CA GLY A 222 -45.78 -59.17 -11.66
C GLY A 222 -46.02 -58.06 -10.62
N GLY A 223 -45.11 -57.10 -10.51
CA GLY A 223 -45.23 -55.80 -9.83
C GLY A 223 -44.94 -54.63 -10.78
N GLY A 224 -44.87 -53.38 -10.30
CA GLY A 224 -44.31 -52.25 -11.09
C GLY A 224 -44.85 -50.85 -10.75
N LYS A 225 -43.96 -49.84 -10.83
CA LYS A 225 -44.19 -48.43 -10.46
C LYS A 225 -45.20 -47.67 -11.35
N PHE A 226 -45.24 -47.96 -12.65
CA PHE A 226 -46.00 -47.17 -13.66
C PHE A 226 -47.12 -47.92 -14.40
N VAL A 227 -47.36 -49.18 -14.07
CA VAL A 227 -48.42 -49.95 -14.75
C VAL A 227 -49.76 -49.60 -14.10
N PHE A 228 -50.79 -49.27 -14.89
CA PHE A 228 -52.21 -49.42 -14.52
C PHE A 228 -52.59 -50.91 -14.28
N GLY A 229 -51.64 -51.69 -13.78
CA GLY A 229 -51.71 -53.10 -13.49
C GLY A 229 -52.23 -53.23 -12.08
N ASN A 230 -53.45 -53.75 -11.97
CA ASN A 230 -53.93 -54.26 -10.71
C ASN A 230 -53.23 -55.61 -10.47
N MET A 231 -51.98 -55.57 -10.00
CA MET A 231 -51.25 -56.75 -9.59
C MET A 231 -51.40 -56.92 -8.08
N SER A 232 -51.73 -58.14 -7.68
CA SER A 232 -52.17 -58.42 -6.32
C SER A 232 -50.99 -58.31 -5.35
N ALA A 233 -51.20 -57.72 -4.17
CA ALA A 233 -50.27 -57.69 -3.04
C ALA A 233 -49.52 -59.02 -2.78
N VAL A 234 -50.09 -60.14 -3.23
CA VAL A 234 -49.58 -61.50 -3.11
C VAL A 234 -48.17 -61.71 -3.70
N ALA A 235 -47.79 -61.04 -4.81
CA ALA A 235 -46.48 -61.26 -5.45
C ALA A 235 -45.33 -60.51 -4.75
N GLU A 236 -45.55 -59.25 -4.41
CA GLU A 236 -44.61 -58.43 -3.62
C GLU A 236 -44.53 -58.95 -2.16
N TYR A 237 -45.65 -59.43 -1.61
CA TYR A 237 -45.69 -60.18 -0.35
C TYR A 237 -44.85 -61.46 -0.44
N ALA A 238 -44.90 -62.19 -1.56
CA ALA A 238 -44.08 -63.39 -1.75
C ALA A 238 -42.59 -63.05 -1.75
N MET A 239 -42.18 -61.93 -2.36
CA MET A 239 -40.77 -61.48 -2.32
C MET A 239 -40.28 -61.15 -0.91
N LEU A 240 -41.08 -60.40 -0.13
CA LEU A 240 -40.74 -60.13 1.28
C LEU A 240 -40.71 -61.43 2.09
N ASN A 241 -41.65 -62.33 1.86
CA ASN A 241 -41.71 -63.62 2.53
C ASN A 241 -40.57 -64.58 2.12
N GLU A 242 -40.07 -64.51 0.88
CA GLU A 242 -38.89 -65.24 0.41
C GLU A 242 -37.60 -64.70 1.02
N SER A 243 -37.44 -63.38 1.09
CA SER A 243 -36.35 -62.69 1.82
C SER A 243 -36.31 -63.11 3.29
N PHE A 244 -37.47 -63.11 3.95
CA PHE A 244 -37.61 -63.54 5.34
C PHE A 244 -37.29 -65.04 5.52
N ALA A 245 -37.83 -65.90 4.67
CA ALA A 245 -37.59 -67.35 4.73
C ALA A 245 -36.12 -67.72 4.51
N GLY A 246 -35.39 -66.94 3.71
CA GLY A 246 -33.94 -67.07 3.55
C GLY A 246 -33.13 -66.69 4.79
N THR A 247 -33.67 -65.86 5.68
CA THR A 247 -32.96 -65.31 6.86
C THR A 247 -33.22 -66.13 8.14
N ASP A 248 -34.48 -66.52 8.42
CA ASP A 248 -34.88 -67.18 9.68
C ASP A 248 -35.33 -68.66 9.49
N GLY A 249 -35.34 -69.16 8.25
CA GLY A 249 -35.79 -70.53 7.94
C GLY A 249 -37.28 -70.79 8.23
N SER A 250 -38.04 -69.74 8.55
CA SER A 250 -39.46 -69.75 8.85
C SER A 250 -40.22 -68.88 7.82
N SER A 251 -41.51 -69.13 7.59
CA SER A 251 -42.37 -68.27 6.75
C SER A 251 -43.28 -67.46 7.66
N GLY A 252 -43.26 -66.13 7.57
CA GLY A 252 -43.92 -65.33 8.60
C GLY A 252 -44.03 -63.83 8.36
N VAL A 253 -44.10 -63.34 7.12
CA VAL A 253 -44.47 -61.93 6.87
C VAL A 253 -45.98 -61.73 7.07
N GLY A 254 -46.39 -60.55 7.54
CA GLY A 254 -47.79 -60.18 7.73
C GLY A 254 -48.63 -60.11 6.47
N ASN A 255 -49.90 -60.51 6.53
CA ASN A 255 -50.82 -60.45 5.38
C ASN A 255 -51.36 -59.02 5.20
N TRP A 256 -50.48 -58.12 4.79
CA TRP A 256 -50.77 -56.72 4.58
C TRP A 256 -51.63 -56.46 3.34
N ASN A 257 -52.43 -55.40 3.39
CA ASN A 257 -53.20 -54.97 2.23
C ASN A 257 -52.30 -54.35 1.14
N THR A 258 -52.85 -54.18 -0.05
CA THR A 258 -52.14 -53.60 -1.21
C THR A 258 -51.62 -52.19 -0.98
N SER A 259 -52.22 -51.38 -0.09
CA SER A 259 -51.72 -50.01 0.16
C SER A 259 -50.42 -49.98 0.95
N VAL A 260 -50.26 -50.86 1.95
CA VAL A 260 -49.04 -50.93 2.76
C VAL A 260 -47.87 -51.45 1.92
N ILE A 261 -48.09 -52.48 1.10
CA ILE A 261 -47.06 -53.02 0.21
C ILE A 261 -46.63 -51.96 -0.83
N LYS A 262 -47.59 -51.23 -1.42
CA LYS A 262 -47.28 -50.12 -2.33
C LYS A 262 -46.50 -48.99 -1.66
N SER A 263 -46.77 -48.73 -0.38
CA SER A 263 -45.98 -47.78 0.41
C SER A 263 -44.52 -48.24 0.50
N ILE A 264 -44.29 -49.48 0.94
CA ILE A 264 -42.94 -50.05 1.09
C ILE A 264 -42.13 -50.02 -0.22
N PHE A 265 -42.74 -50.42 -1.34
CA PHE A 265 -42.01 -50.55 -2.61
C PHE A 265 -41.93 -49.26 -3.41
N TYR A 266 -42.99 -48.44 -3.46
CA TYR A 266 -43.10 -47.37 -4.46
C TYR A 266 -43.44 -45.98 -3.93
N ASN A 267 -44.21 -45.88 -2.84
CA ASN A 267 -44.90 -44.63 -2.49
C ASN A 267 -44.44 -43.99 -1.17
N ALA A 268 -43.60 -44.67 -0.37
CA ALA A 268 -43.11 -44.09 0.87
C ALA A 268 -42.29 -42.83 0.58
N GLN A 269 -42.61 -41.76 1.29
CA GLN A 269 -41.93 -40.48 1.23
C GLN A 269 -41.53 -40.05 2.64
N ASP A 270 -40.44 -39.29 2.75
CA ASP A 270 -40.13 -38.58 3.98
C ASP A 270 -41.07 -37.38 4.18
N ALA A 271 -40.80 -36.56 5.22
CA ALA A 271 -41.60 -35.39 5.53
C ALA A 271 -41.52 -34.28 4.46
N ASP A 272 -40.45 -34.28 3.67
CA ASP A 272 -40.12 -33.26 2.66
C ASP A 272 -40.54 -33.68 1.24
N GLY A 273 -41.01 -34.93 1.09
CA GLY A 273 -41.54 -35.47 -0.15
C GLY A 273 -40.52 -36.30 -0.95
N ASN A 274 -39.32 -36.54 -0.42
CA ASN A 274 -38.32 -37.40 -1.05
C ASN A 274 -38.78 -38.85 -1.01
N CYS A 275 -38.62 -39.58 -2.12
CA CYS A 275 -39.04 -40.98 -2.17
C CYS A 275 -38.05 -41.88 -1.43
N ILE A 276 -38.52 -42.55 -0.38
CA ILE A 276 -37.74 -43.45 0.48
C ILE A 276 -38.13 -44.92 0.33
N ALA A 277 -38.95 -45.24 -0.68
CA ALA A 277 -39.41 -46.58 -0.95
C ALA A 277 -38.29 -47.48 -1.53
N LEU A 278 -38.44 -48.81 -1.45
CA LEU A 278 -37.40 -49.76 -1.87
C LEU A 278 -36.96 -49.63 -3.33
N THR A 279 -37.83 -49.14 -4.22
CA THR A 279 -37.50 -48.91 -5.65
C THR A 279 -37.19 -47.45 -5.95
N CYS A 280 -36.79 -46.68 -4.94
CA CYS A 280 -36.30 -45.31 -5.10
C CYS A 280 -34.81 -45.27 -4.75
N ASP A 281 -34.09 -44.37 -5.42
CA ASP A 281 -32.63 -44.31 -5.47
C ASP A 281 -31.97 -44.35 -4.09
N MET A 282 -32.56 -43.70 -3.08
CA MET A 282 -32.05 -43.65 -1.70
C MET A 282 -32.68 -44.69 -0.75
N GLY A 283 -33.71 -45.42 -1.17
CA GLY A 283 -34.47 -46.32 -0.31
C GLY A 283 -33.66 -47.46 0.28
N PRO A 284 -32.95 -48.27 -0.55
CA PRO A 284 -32.07 -49.32 -0.07
C PRO A 284 -30.98 -48.81 0.89
N LEU A 285 -30.35 -47.67 0.56
CA LEU A 285 -29.38 -46.98 1.41
C LEU A 285 -29.96 -46.58 2.77
N LEU A 286 -31.09 -45.85 2.78
CA LEU A 286 -31.73 -45.41 4.01
C LEU A 286 -32.06 -46.60 4.91
N ILE A 287 -32.73 -47.61 4.36
CA ILE A 287 -33.16 -48.78 5.12
C ILE A 287 -31.97 -49.56 5.68
N ALA A 288 -30.90 -49.71 4.90
CA ALA A 288 -29.67 -50.34 5.36
C ALA A 288 -28.97 -49.52 6.45
N GLY A 289 -28.88 -48.20 6.26
CA GLY A 289 -28.24 -47.25 7.17
C GLY A 289 -28.94 -47.11 8.53
N MET A 290 -30.27 -47.26 8.57
CA MET A 290 -31.03 -47.35 9.83
C MET A 290 -30.62 -48.54 10.71
N GLY A 291 -29.98 -49.56 10.13
CA GLY A 291 -29.49 -50.74 10.84
C GLY A 291 -30.54 -51.84 11.02
N ALA A 292 -30.09 -52.96 11.60
CA ALA A 292 -30.94 -54.14 11.80
C ALA A 292 -32.15 -53.85 12.71
N PRO A 293 -33.26 -54.60 12.56
CA PRO A 293 -34.44 -54.49 13.42
C PRO A 293 -34.07 -54.52 14.91
N SER A 294 -34.66 -53.59 15.67
CA SER A 294 -34.47 -53.44 17.11
C SER A 294 -35.64 -52.66 17.72
N ASP A 295 -35.74 -52.66 19.05
CA ASP A 295 -36.80 -51.94 19.76
C ASP A 295 -36.82 -50.43 19.45
N THR A 296 -35.71 -49.86 18.98
CA THR A 296 -35.60 -48.45 18.59
C THR A 296 -35.74 -48.21 17.09
N VAL A 297 -35.24 -49.10 16.24
CA VAL A 297 -35.25 -48.91 14.77
C VAL A 297 -36.57 -49.34 14.14
N THR A 298 -37.12 -50.48 14.57
CA THR A 298 -38.33 -51.07 13.99
C THR A 298 -39.54 -50.13 14.01
N PRO A 299 -39.86 -49.44 15.12
CA PRO A 299 -40.99 -48.51 15.12
C PRO A 299 -40.81 -47.33 14.16
N VAL A 300 -39.57 -46.83 14.02
CA VAL A 300 -39.25 -45.69 13.15
C VAL A 300 -39.38 -46.10 11.68
N ARG A 301 -38.79 -47.23 11.28
CA ARG A 301 -38.87 -47.73 9.90
C ARG A 301 -40.29 -48.13 9.51
N ALA A 302 -41.04 -48.71 10.44
CA ALA A 302 -42.46 -49.02 10.26
C ALA A 302 -43.32 -47.78 10.04
N ALA A 303 -43.03 -46.69 10.73
CA ALA A 303 -43.71 -45.41 10.54
C ALA A 303 -43.38 -44.80 9.17
N LEU A 304 -42.09 -44.74 8.80
CA LEU A 304 -41.63 -44.18 7.53
C LEU A 304 -42.21 -44.90 6.31
N LEU A 305 -42.23 -46.23 6.34
CA LEU A 305 -42.69 -47.05 5.21
C LEU A 305 -44.18 -47.40 5.28
N GLY A 306 -44.89 -47.00 6.33
CA GLY A 306 -46.36 -47.09 6.43
C GLY A 306 -46.92 -48.45 6.87
N TYR A 307 -46.13 -49.30 7.55
CA TYR A 307 -46.57 -50.59 8.08
C TYR A 307 -46.68 -50.64 9.62
N SER A 308 -46.72 -49.48 10.29
CA SER A 308 -46.94 -49.37 11.75
C SER A 308 -48.35 -49.74 12.23
N GLY A 309 -49.29 -49.97 11.32
CA GLY A 309 -50.73 -50.08 11.62
C GLY A 309 -51.25 -51.44 12.11
N SER A 310 -50.40 -52.47 12.26
CA SER A 310 -50.85 -53.77 12.79
C SER A 310 -50.93 -53.75 14.33
N GLU A 311 -51.97 -54.40 14.86
CA GLU A 311 -52.12 -54.64 16.30
C GLU A 311 -51.26 -55.82 16.80
N ASP A 312 -50.64 -56.59 15.89
CA ASP A 312 -49.74 -57.70 16.20
C ASP A 312 -48.27 -57.25 16.10
N PRO A 313 -47.55 -57.10 17.23
CA PRO A 313 -46.14 -56.72 17.22
C PRO A 313 -45.24 -57.72 16.47
N ALA A 314 -45.62 -59.00 16.40
CA ALA A 314 -44.85 -60.00 15.67
C ALA A 314 -44.92 -59.78 14.15
N GLU A 315 -46.05 -59.25 13.66
CA GLU A 315 -46.27 -58.92 12.25
C GLU A 315 -45.42 -57.72 11.80
N ILE A 316 -45.31 -56.71 12.66
CA ILE A 316 -44.43 -55.55 12.43
C ILE A 316 -42.97 -56.00 12.41
N GLN A 317 -42.56 -56.83 13.37
CA GLN A 317 -41.17 -57.28 13.51
C GLN A 317 -40.72 -58.17 12.35
N SER A 318 -41.58 -59.08 11.87
CA SER A 318 -41.24 -59.94 10.74
C SER A 318 -41.22 -59.17 9.40
N THR A 319 -42.08 -58.17 9.26
CA THR A 319 -42.10 -57.28 8.08
C THR A 319 -40.86 -56.38 8.06
N ASP A 320 -40.49 -55.80 9.21
CA ASP A 320 -39.29 -54.98 9.36
C ASP A 320 -38.03 -55.77 9.02
N LEU A 321 -37.92 -57.02 9.50
CA LEU A 321 -36.82 -57.90 9.15
C LEU A 321 -36.79 -58.22 7.65
N ALA A 322 -37.94 -58.50 7.02
CA ALA A 322 -38.01 -58.79 5.59
C ALA A 322 -37.57 -57.60 4.72
N VAL A 323 -38.03 -56.39 5.07
CA VAL A 323 -37.68 -55.13 4.40
C VAL A 323 -36.19 -54.83 4.57
N TYR A 324 -35.68 -54.90 5.81
CA TYR A 324 -34.27 -54.70 6.09
C TYR A 324 -33.39 -55.72 5.36
N SER A 325 -33.70 -57.02 5.46
CA SER A 325 -32.92 -58.07 4.82
C SER A 325 -32.86 -57.90 3.30
N LEU A 326 -33.97 -57.52 2.65
CA LEU A 326 -34.00 -57.30 1.21
C LEU A 326 -33.13 -56.11 0.80
N ALA A 327 -33.35 -54.95 1.42
CA ALA A 327 -32.60 -53.73 1.13
C ALA A 327 -31.10 -53.88 1.44
N ALA A 328 -30.77 -54.28 2.67
CA ALA A 328 -29.38 -54.36 3.14
C ALA A 328 -28.57 -55.42 2.39
N SER A 329 -29.17 -56.58 2.07
CA SER A 329 -28.45 -57.62 1.30
C SER A 329 -28.15 -57.17 -0.12
N LYS A 330 -29.12 -56.53 -0.80
CA LYS A 330 -28.92 -56.00 -2.15
C LYS A 330 -27.89 -54.88 -2.17
N PHE A 331 -28.06 -53.90 -1.30
CA PHE A 331 -27.13 -52.78 -1.13
C PHE A 331 -25.69 -53.26 -0.88
N ALA A 332 -25.50 -54.17 0.09
CA ALA A 332 -24.18 -54.71 0.41
C ALA A 332 -23.59 -55.56 -0.74
N SER A 333 -24.42 -56.33 -1.45
CA SER A 333 -23.95 -57.17 -2.57
C SER A 333 -23.43 -56.36 -3.77
N LEU A 334 -23.85 -55.10 -3.87
CA LEU A 334 -23.44 -54.13 -4.88
C LEU A 334 -22.33 -53.20 -4.38
N GLY A 335 -21.71 -53.54 -3.24
CA GLY A 335 -20.59 -52.79 -2.66
C GLY A 335 -21.02 -51.49 -1.97
N GLY A 336 -22.27 -51.37 -1.55
CA GLY A 336 -22.74 -50.25 -0.74
C GLY A 336 -21.97 -50.14 0.57
N GLY A 337 -21.43 -48.95 0.86
CA GLY A 337 -20.64 -48.68 2.06
C GLY A 337 -19.17 -49.12 1.99
N ALA A 338 -18.69 -49.62 0.85
CA ALA A 338 -17.26 -49.90 0.63
C ALA A 338 -16.42 -48.61 0.64
N GLU A 339 -15.13 -48.70 1.00
CA GLU A 339 -14.20 -47.57 0.85
C GLU A 339 -13.97 -47.27 -0.64
N ILE A 340 -13.84 -45.98 -0.98
CA ILE A 340 -13.59 -45.52 -2.35
C ILE A 340 -12.09 -45.24 -2.54
N ASN A 341 -11.50 -45.93 -3.50
CA ASN A 341 -10.10 -45.82 -3.96
C ASN A 341 -9.94 -46.32 -5.40
N ASP A 342 -8.72 -46.28 -5.93
CA ASP A 342 -8.32 -46.75 -7.27
C ASP A 342 -8.59 -48.25 -7.54
N GLN A 343 -8.77 -49.05 -6.49
CA GLN A 343 -9.07 -50.49 -6.58
C GLN A 343 -10.57 -50.81 -6.43
N THR A 344 -11.42 -49.79 -6.34
CA THR A 344 -12.85 -49.97 -6.15
C THR A 344 -13.47 -50.69 -7.35
N PRO A 345 -14.20 -51.80 -7.15
CA PRO A 345 -14.90 -52.45 -8.23
C PRO A 345 -15.95 -51.52 -8.87
N GLN A 346 -16.00 -51.53 -10.19
CA GLN A 346 -16.98 -50.80 -10.99
C GLN A 346 -16.95 -49.28 -10.76
N LEU A 347 -15.75 -48.71 -10.54
CA LEU A 347 -15.60 -47.28 -10.26
C LEU A 347 -16.11 -46.40 -11.41
N ASP A 348 -15.86 -46.79 -12.66
CA ASP A 348 -16.39 -46.11 -13.86
C ASP A 348 -17.92 -46.07 -13.83
N GLU A 349 -18.56 -47.22 -13.57
CA GLU A 349 -20.02 -47.32 -13.52
C GLU A 349 -20.60 -46.56 -12.32
N ARG A 350 -19.91 -46.53 -11.17
CA ARG A 350 -20.31 -45.72 -10.00
C ARG A 350 -20.31 -44.25 -10.36
N PHE A 351 -19.23 -43.77 -10.99
CA PHE A 351 -19.10 -42.39 -11.39
C PHE A 351 -20.15 -42.01 -12.44
N GLU A 352 -20.39 -42.87 -13.44
CA GLU A 352 -21.44 -42.65 -14.43
C GLU A 352 -22.83 -42.60 -13.78
N THR A 353 -23.11 -43.47 -12.81
CA THR A 353 -24.39 -43.48 -12.09
C THR A 353 -24.60 -42.22 -11.25
N ALA A 354 -23.55 -41.74 -10.59
CA ALA A 354 -23.61 -40.55 -9.74
C ALA A 354 -23.67 -39.24 -10.55
N SER A 355 -22.83 -39.12 -11.59
CA SER A 355 -22.63 -37.88 -12.34
C SER A 355 -23.40 -37.81 -13.66
N GLY A 356 -23.86 -38.94 -14.19
CA GLY A 356 -24.39 -39.04 -15.56
C GLY A 356 -23.30 -38.99 -16.65
N ILE A 357 -22.02 -38.98 -16.29
CA ILE A 357 -20.89 -38.85 -17.21
C ILE A 357 -20.37 -40.24 -17.58
N THR A 358 -20.47 -40.62 -18.85
CA THR A 358 -19.93 -41.89 -19.34
C THR A 358 -18.41 -41.83 -19.51
N VAL A 359 -17.71 -42.64 -18.70
CA VAL A 359 -16.25 -42.77 -18.68
C VAL A 359 -15.73 -43.81 -19.68
N GLY A 360 -16.58 -44.73 -20.15
CA GLY A 360 -16.20 -45.92 -20.94
C GLY A 360 -15.55 -45.69 -22.32
N ALA A 361 -15.18 -44.45 -22.64
CA ALA A 361 -14.38 -44.08 -23.82
C ALA A 361 -13.02 -43.43 -23.47
N TRP A 362 -12.67 -43.33 -22.19
CA TRP A 362 -11.44 -42.69 -21.72
C TRP A 362 -10.26 -43.68 -21.79
N ASP A 363 -9.04 -43.14 -21.93
CA ASP A 363 -7.83 -43.95 -21.83
C ASP A 363 -7.65 -44.48 -20.38
N GLU A 364 -6.92 -45.59 -20.24
CA GLU A 364 -6.60 -46.19 -18.92
C GLU A 364 -5.90 -45.15 -18.02
N GLY A 365 -6.47 -44.89 -16.83
CA GLY A 365 -5.93 -43.95 -15.83
C GLY A 365 -6.55 -42.55 -15.82
N VAL A 366 -7.44 -42.19 -16.76
CA VAL A 366 -8.07 -40.85 -16.76
C VAL A 366 -9.01 -40.66 -15.57
N LEU A 367 -9.83 -41.66 -15.22
CA LEU A 367 -10.71 -41.56 -14.05
C LEU A 367 -9.93 -41.53 -12.74
N GLU A 368 -8.84 -42.29 -12.66
CA GLU A 368 -7.93 -42.27 -11.51
C GLU A 368 -7.30 -40.88 -11.35
N ASN A 369 -6.85 -40.26 -12.45
CA ASN A 369 -6.36 -38.89 -12.42
C ASN A 369 -7.46 -37.89 -12.02
N LEU A 370 -8.68 -38.05 -12.52
CA LEU A 370 -9.81 -37.18 -12.18
C LEU A 370 -10.17 -37.26 -10.70
N LEU A 371 -10.24 -38.46 -10.12
CA LEU A 371 -10.73 -38.63 -8.75
C LEU A 371 -9.63 -38.54 -7.70
N PHE A 372 -8.46 -39.11 -7.97
CA PHE A 372 -7.46 -39.42 -6.94
C PHE A 372 -6.08 -38.81 -7.19
N ASN A 373 -5.88 -37.99 -8.22
CA ASN A 373 -4.61 -37.29 -8.38
C ASN A 373 -4.31 -36.49 -7.10
N ASP A 374 -3.13 -36.69 -6.51
CA ASP A 374 -2.75 -36.11 -5.22
C ASP A 374 -2.89 -34.57 -5.14
N SER A 375 -2.81 -33.88 -6.28
CA SER A 375 -2.88 -32.41 -6.35
C SER A 375 -4.20 -31.87 -6.87
N VAL A 376 -4.83 -32.53 -7.85
CA VAL A 376 -5.99 -31.99 -8.60
C VAL A 376 -7.23 -32.88 -8.58
N GLY A 377 -7.13 -34.07 -7.98
CA GLY A 377 -8.22 -35.03 -7.89
C GLY A 377 -9.45 -34.46 -7.19
N LEU A 378 -10.64 -34.86 -7.63
CA LEU A 378 -11.89 -34.38 -7.02
C LEU A 378 -12.06 -34.83 -5.56
N LEU A 379 -11.44 -35.95 -5.18
CA LEU A 379 -11.52 -36.54 -3.84
C LEU A 379 -10.19 -36.43 -3.07
N SER A 380 -9.21 -35.71 -3.63
CA SER A 380 -7.94 -35.47 -2.96
C SER A 380 -7.90 -34.06 -2.35
N SER A 381 -6.92 -33.85 -1.47
CA SER A 381 -6.61 -32.56 -0.90
C SER A 381 -5.11 -32.38 -0.82
N VAL A 382 -4.62 -31.19 -1.13
CA VAL A 382 -3.23 -30.79 -0.93
C VAL A 382 -3.14 -29.93 0.33
N GLU A 383 -2.18 -30.21 1.20
CA GLU A 383 -1.92 -29.38 2.38
C GLU A 383 -0.96 -28.25 2.00
N ILE A 384 -1.41 -27.00 2.13
CA ILE A 384 -0.59 -25.81 1.92
C ILE A 384 -0.54 -25.03 3.22
N SER A 385 0.63 -24.99 3.86
CA SER A 385 0.85 -24.30 5.15
C SER A 385 -0.13 -24.73 6.25
N GLY A 386 -0.47 -26.03 6.32
CA GLY A 386 -1.41 -26.56 7.30
C GLY A 386 -2.90 -26.41 6.94
N ILE A 387 -3.21 -25.86 5.76
CA ILE A 387 -4.57 -25.71 5.25
C ILE A 387 -4.83 -26.81 4.20
N PRO A 388 -5.83 -27.69 4.40
CA PRO A 388 -6.22 -28.65 3.37
C PRO A 388 -7.02 -27.93 2.27
N LEU A 389 -6.46 -27.91 1.06
CA LEU A 389 -7.09 -27.38 -0.14
C LEU A 389 -7.62 -28.54 -1.00
N PRO A 390 -8.92 -28.63 -1.29
CA PRO A 390 -9.46 -29.69 -2.15
C PRO A 390 -8.88 -29.62 -3.57
N GLY A 391 -8.47 -30.77 -4.13
CA GLY A 391 -7.84 -30.83 -5.45
C GLY A 391 -8.73 -30.31 -6.58
N MET A 392 -10.06 -30.48 -6.45
CA MET A 392 -11.04 -29.90 -7.40
C MET A 392 -10.98 -28.38 -7.51
N VAL A 393 -10.53 -27.67 -6.47
CA VAL A 393 -10.36 -26.21 -6.52
C VAL A 393 -9.32 -25.87 -7.58
N VAL A 394 -8.17 -26.53 -7.51
CA VAL A 394 -7.02 -26.31 -8.40
C VAL A 394 -7.30 -26.81 -9.81
N GLY A 395 -7.84 -28.04 -9.94
CA GLY A 395 -8.01 -28.66 -11.25
C GLY A 395 -9.24 -28.22 -12.03
N LEU A 396 -10.30 -27.77 -11.34
CA LEU A 396 -11.58 -27.45 -11.98
C LEU A 396 -12.09 -26.04 -11.67
N LEU A 397 -12.28 -25.69 -10.39
CA LEU A 397 -13.05 -24.48 -10.03
C LEU A 397 -12.36 -23.18 -10.44
N LEU A 398 -11.05 -23.07 -10.23
CA LEU A 398 -10.28 -21.87 -10.62
C LEU A 398 -10.19 -21.71 -12.15
N PRO A 399 -9.81 -22.74 -12.93
CA PRO A 399 -9.89 -22.67 -14.40
C PRO A 399 -11.28 -22.23 -14.90
N LEU A 400 -12.36 -22.72 -14.28
CA LEU A 400 -13.72 -22.33 -14.65
C LEU A 400 -14.02 -20.85 -14.35
N GLN A 401 -13.55 -20.33 -13.21
CA GLN A 401 -13.71 -18.92 -12.85
C GLN A 401 -12.95 -17.98 -13.81
N GLU A 402 -11.74 -18.38 -14.22
CA GLU A 402 -10.92 -17.62 -15.17
C GLU A 402 -11.38 -17.76 -16.62
N GLY A 403 -12.33 -18.67 -16.89
CA GLY A 403 -12.76 -19.02 -18.24
C GLY A 403 -11.71 -19.82 -19.02
N ASP A 404 -10.68 -20.35 -18.34
CA ASP A 404 -9.67 -21.22 -18.91
C ASP A 404 -10.08 -22.70 -18.87
N TYR A 405 -11.13 -23.03 -19.63
CA TYR A 405 -11.57 -24.41 -19.80
C TYR A 405 -10.47 -25.32 -20.41
N PHE A 406 -9.49 -24.75 -21.09
CA PHE A 406 -8.39 -25.52 -21.70
C PHE A 406 -7.43 -26.03 -20.63
N ALA A 407 -7.09 -25.23 -19.62
CA ALA A 407 -6.28 -25.68 -18.49
C ALA A 407 -6.92 -26.88 -17.77
N ALA A 408 -8.24 -26.85 -17.53
CA ALA A 408 -8.95 -27.98 -16.92
C ALA A 408 -8.94 -29.24 -17.82
N MET A 409 -9.07 -29.06 -19.14
CA MET A 409 -8.96 -30.17 -20.10
C MET A 409 -7.57 -30.82 -20.06
N GLU A 410 -6.50 -30.03 -20.04
CA GLU A 410 -5.13 -30.55 -19.97
C GLU A 410 -4.85 -31.23 -18.62
N THR A 411 -5.33 -30.63 -17.53
CA THR A 411 -5.16 -31.13 -16.16
C THR A 411 -5.77 -32.53 -15.98
N TYR A 412 -7.00 -32.73 -16.47
CA TYR A 412 -7.69 -34.01 -16.32
C TYR A 412 -7.52 -34.96 -17.51
N GLY A 413 -7.00 -34.48 -18.64
CA GLY A 413 -6.98 -35.25 -19.89
C GLY A 413 -8.37 -35.45 -20.50
N LEU A 414 -9.29 -34.51 -20.28
CA LEU A 414 -10.70 -34.61 -20.69
C LEU A 414 -11.02 -33.70 -21.88
N GLY A 415 -12.03 -34.09 -22.67
CA GLY A 415 -12.56 -33.22 -23.73
C GLY A 415 -13.40 -32.07 -23.18
N LEU A 416 -13.52 -30.96 -23.93
CA LEU A 416 -14.24 -29.75 -23.51
C LEU A 416 -15.69 -30.02 -23.07
N LEU A 417 -16.43 -30.85 -23.82
CA LEU A 417 -17.82 -31.19 -23.49
C LEU A 417 -17.91 -31.99 -22.19
N THR A 418 -16.90 -32.82 -21.91
CA THR A 418 -16.83 -33.60 -20.67
C THR A 418 -16.50 -32.70 -19.48
N ILE A 419 -15.63 -31.70 -19.64
CA ILE A 419 -15.39 -30.68 -18.61
C ILE A 419 -16.67 -29.88 -18.33
N GLY A 420 -17.44 -29.54 -19.36
CA GLY A 420 -18.76 -28.91 -19.17
C GLY A 420 -19.72 -29.79 -18.35
N ALA A 421 -19.85 -31.07 -18.71
CA ALA A 421 -20.68 -32.01 -17.94
C ALA A 421 -20.16 -32.24 -16.51
N LEU A 422 -18.84 -32.21 -16.32
CA LEU A 422 -18.20 -32.30 -15.01
C LEU A 422 -18.54 -31.08 -14.15
N ALA A 423 -18.49 -29.88 -14.74
CA ALA A 423 -18.90 -28.65 -14.07
C ALA A 423 -20.40 -28.70 -13.70
N ASP A 424 -21.26 -29.19 -14.59
CA ASP A 424 -22.70 -29.37 -14.32
C ASP A 424 -22.97 -30.33 -13.15
N TYR A 425 -22.04 -31.23 -12.82
CA TYR A 425 -22.12 -32.13 -11.67
C TYR A 425 -21.47 -31.55 -10.41
N VAL A 426 -20.26 -30.99 -10.50
CA VAL A 426 -19.48 -30.54 -9.34
C VAL A 426 -19.94 -29.18 -8.82
N VAL A 427 -20.17 -28.20 -9.71
CA VAL A 427 -20.47 -26.82 -9.32
C VAL A 427 -21.75 -26.71 -8.48
N PRO A 428 -22.85 -27.44 -8.76
CA PRO A 428 -24.03 -27.42 -7.89
C PRO A 428 -23.77 -27.95 -6.48
N TRP A 429 -22.87 -28.94 -6.31
CA TRP A 429 -22.49 -29.43 -4.99
C TRP A 429 -21.69 -28.40 -4.19
N VAL A 430 -20.82 -27.63 -4.86
CA VAL A 430 -20.10 -26.51 -4.24
C VAL A 430 -21.07 -25.36 -3.96
N GLY A 431 -22.12 -25.20 -4.77
CA GLY A 431 -23.12 -24.13 -4.63
C GLY A 431 -22.61 -22.77 -5.09
N LEU A 432 -21.77 -22.74 -6.13
CA LEU A 432 -21.35 -21.49 -6.77
C LEU A 432 -22.48 -21.00 -7.70
N GLU A 433 -22.79 -19.70 -7.65
CA GLU A 433 -23.81 -19.07 -8.51
C GLU A 433 -23.33 -18.82 -9.95
N ILE A 434 -22.28 -19.50 -10.38
CA ILE A 434 -21.74 -19.41 -11.75
C ILE A 434 -22.75 -20.07 -12.69
N GLY A 435 -23.05 -19.48 -13.85
CA GLY A 435 -23.85 -20.14 -14.89
C GLY A 435 -25.34 -20.40 -14.56
N GLY A 436 -25.85 -19.93 -13.42
CA GLY A 436 -27.25 -20.12 -13.00
C GLY A 436 -27.59 -21.53 -12.52
N TYR A 437 -26.60 -22.28 -12.04
CA TYR A 437 -26.82 -23.59 -11.40
C TYR A 437 -27.67 -23.47 -10.14
N ILE A 438 -28.50 -24.49 -9.90
CA ILE A 438 -29.27 -24.62 -8.65
C ILE A 438 -28.42 -25.48 -7.70
N PRO A 439 -28.11 -25.02 -6.48
CA PRO A 439 -27.35 -25.82 -5.52
C PRO A 439 -27.99 -27.20 -5.29
N MET A 440 -27.16 -28.23 -5.24
CA MET A 440 -27.61 -29.56 -4.82
C MET A 440 -27.77 -29.61 -3.29
N GLU A 441 -28.74 -30.39 -2.84
CA GLU A 441 -29.04 -30.54 -1.42
C GLU A 441 -28.92 -32.01 -1.00
N PHE A 442 -28.25 -32.22 0.13
CA PHE A 442 -28.10 -33.53 0.74
C PHE A 442 -29.29 -33.84 1.67
N GLU A 443 -29.88 -35.02 1.55
CA GLU A 443 -31.06 -35.41 2.31
C GLU A 443 -30.68 -35.89 3.71
N LEU A 444 -30.92 -35.05 4.73
CA LEU A 444 -30.46 -35.27 6.10
C LEU A 444 -31.07 -36.51 6.76
N ILE A 445 -32.17 -37.04 6.23
CA ILE A 445 -32.73 -38.31 6.69
C ILE A 445 -31.73 -39.48 6.59
N LEU A 446 -30.77 -39.40 5.66
CA LEU A 446 -29.70 -40.40 5.48
C LEU A 446 -28.70 -40.43 6.64
N THR A 447 -28.61 -39.33 7.40
CA THR A 447 -27.78 -39.21 8.60
C THR A 447 -28.60 -39.14 9.90
N GLY A 448 -29.92 -39.35 9.81
CA GLY A 448 -30.85 -39.34 10.95
C GLY A 448 -31.45 -37.97 11.29
N GLY A 449 -31.21 -36.95 10.46
CA GLY A 449 -31.84 -35.62 10.53
C GLY A 449 -33.18 -35.54 9.80
N GLN A 450 -33.65 -34.31 9.57
CA GLN A 450 -34.88 -33.97 8.82
C GLN A 450 -34.55 -32.82 7.86
N GLY A 451 -35.24 -32.73 6.71
CA GLY A 451 -34.95 -31.72 5.70
C GLY A 451 -33.76 -32.09 4.81
N THR A 452 -33.28 -31.08 4.09
CA THR A 452 -32.13 -31.14 3.20
C THR A 452 -31.09 -30.10 3.62
N MET A 453 -29.86 -30.24 3.14
CA MET A 453 -28.76 -29.32 3.43
C MET A 453 -27.92 -29.09 2.17
N ASN A 454 -27.79 -27.83 1.76
CA ASN A 454 -26.83 -27.44 0.73
C ASN A 454 -25.48 -27.06 1.34
N SER A 455 -24.49 -26.76 0.50
CA SER A 455 -23.14 -26.38 0.92
C SER A 455 -23.08 -25.09 1.73
N ASN A 456 -24.00 -24.15 1.51
CA ASN A 456 -24.05 -22.88 2.23
C ASN A 456 -24.56 -23.07 3.66
N ASP A 457 -25.64 -23.81 3.84
CA ASP A 457 -26.17 -24.15 5.16
C ASP A 457 -25.15 -24.96 5.97
N TRP A 458 -24.45 -25.89 5.29
CA TRP A 458 -23.34 -26.63 5.88
C TRP A 458 -22.20 -25.71 6.33
N TRP A 459 -21.74 -24.81 5.45
CA TRP A 459 -20.64 -23.87 5.75
C TRP A 459 -20.97 -22.99 6.95
N LEU A 460 -22.13 -22.33 6.92
CA LEU A 460 -22.56 -21.42 8.00
C LEU A 460 -22.73 -22.16 9.34
N THR A 461 -23.13 -23.42 9.31
CA THR A 461 -23.20 -24.25 10.53
C THR A 461 -21.80 -24.64 11.02
N ALA A 462 -20.98 -25.22 10.15
CA ALA A 462 -19.67 -25.77 10.49
C ALA A 462 -18.62 -24.69 10.81
N PHE A 463 -18.80 -23.46 10.32
CA PHE A 463 -17.92 -22.33 10.63
C PHE A 463 -17.84 -22.06 12.14
N GLY A 464 -19.01 -22.02 12.81
CA GLY A 464 -19.12 -21.65 14.23
C GLY A 464 -19.36 -22.82 15.19
N ASP A 465 -19.54 -24.04 14.69
CA ASP A 465 -19.86 -25.24 15.47
C ASP A 465 -19.26 -26.52 14.84
N PHE A 466 -19.77 -27.71 15.18
CA PHE A 466 -19.41 -28.98 14.53
C PHE A 466 -19.94 -29.06 13.09
N ASP A 467 -19.20 -29.76 12.23
CA ASP A 467 -19.72 -30.26 10.97
C ASP A 467 -20.99 -31.11 11.23
N PRO A 468 -22.16 -30.70 10.71
CA PRO A 468 -23.42 -31.41 10.96
C PRO A 468 -23.46 -32.82 10.36
N LEU A 469 -22.57 -33.15 9.42
CA LEU A 469 -22.47 -34.48 8.80
C LEU A 469 -21.36 -35.32 9.42
N GLY A 470 -20.17 -34.73 9.63
CA GLY A 470 -19.00 -35.42 10.17
C GLY A 470 -18.95 -35.51 11.71
N GLY A 471 -19.65 -34.61 12.42
CA GLY A 471 -19.61 -34.52 13.88
C GLY A 471 -18.28 -34.02 14.45
N THR A 472 -17.43 -33.43 13.62
CA THR A 472 -16.10 -32.88 13.98
C THR A 472 -15.98 -31.43 13.52
N HIS A 473 -15.11 -30.63 14.13
CA HIS A 473 -14.87 -29.28 13.65
C HIS A 473 -14.07 -29.27 12.34
N ILE A 474 -14.43 -28.39 11.42
CA ILE A 474 -13.71 -28.21 10.16
C ILE A 474 -12.43 -27.39 10.37
N PRO A 475 -11.37 -27.65 9.59
CA PRO A 475 -10.04 -27.04 9.80
C PRO A 475 -10.02 -25.52 9.57
N ILE A 476 -10.95 -24.99 8.78
CA ILE A 476 -11.05 -23.57 8.43
C ILE A 476 -12.10 -22.80 9.26
N GLY A 477 -12.78 -23.47 10.20
CA GLY A 477 -13.77 -22.86 11.10
C GLY A 477 -13.14 -22.19 12.33
N LEU A 478 -13.98 -21.60 13.18
CA LEU A 478 -13.56 -20.90 14.42
C LEU A 478 -12.95 -21.85 15.46
N ASN A 479 -13.47 -23.08 15.56
CA ASN A 479 -13.08 -24.07 16.57
C ASN A 479 -11.80 -24.84 16.20
N ARG A 480 -10.73 -24.13 15.83
CA ARG A 480 -9.45 -24.73 15.41
C ARG A 480 -8.37 -24.64 16.50
N GLY A 481 -7.44 -25.60 16.49
CA GLY A 481 -6.28 -25.61 17.38
C GLY A 481 -6.67 -25.54 18.87
N ASP A 482 -6.14 -24.55 19.57
CA ASP A 482 -6.41 -24.34 21.00
C ASP A 482 -7.83 -23.81 21.28
N PHE A 483 -8.57 -23.40 20.24
CA PHE A 483 -9.94 -22.88 20.34
C PHE A 483 -11.03 -23.93 20.13
N VAL A 484 -10.69 -25.21 20.01
CA VAL A 484 -11.69 -26.30 19.88
C VAL A 484 -12.74 -26.23 20.99
N GLY A 485 -14.01 -26.06 20.61
CA GLY A 485 -15.14 -25.96 21.53
C GLY A 485 -15.34 -24.59 22.18
N SER A 486 -14.59 -23.56 21.76
CA SER A 486 -14.73 -22.19 22.27
C SER A 486 -15.92 -21.45 21.65
N ALA A 487 -16.35 -21.86 20.45
CA ALA A 487 -17.52 -21.34 19.76
C ALA A 487 -18.58 -22.44 19.61
N ALA A 488 -19.83 -22.06 19.86
CA ALA A 488 -21.02 -22.87 19.57
C ALA A 488 -22.10 -21.91 19.03
N LEU A 489 -21.88 -21.45 17.80
CA LEU A 489 -22.72 -20.43 17.15
C LEU A 489 -23.83 -21.08 16.35
N SER A 490 -24.99 -20.40 16.27
CA SER A 490 -26.04 -20.80 15.33
C SER A 490 -25.65 -20.39 13.90
N MET A 491 -26.26 -21.04 12.92
CA MET A 491 -26.09 -20.71 11.51
C MET A 491 -26.35 -19.22 11.22
N GLU A 492 -27.38 -18.63 11.84
CA GLU A 492 -27.71 -17.21 11.67
C GLU A 492 -26.65 -16.29 12.26
N LYS A 493 -25.95 -16.72 13.32
CA LYS A 493 -24.86 -15.94 13.90
C LYS A 493 -23.60 -16.02 13.06
N SER A 494 -23.27 -17.19 12.51
CA SER A 494 -22.20 -17.32 11.52
C SER A 494 -22.49 -16.48 10.28
N ASP A 495 -23.73 -16.49 9.79
CA ASP A 495 -24.16 -15.68 8.66
C ASP A 495 -23.99 -14.18 8.94
N PHE A 496 -24.43 -13.72 10.11
CA PHE A 496 -24.23 -12.33 10.52
C PHE A 496 -22.75 -11.93 10.58
N ILE A 497 -21.87 -12.78 11.11
CA ILE A 497 -20.42 -12.52 11.18
C ILE A 497 -19.79 -12.43 9.79
N LEU A 498 -20.19 -13.29 8.85
CA LEU A 498 -19.57 -13.38 7.53
C LEU A 498 -20.19 -12.44 6.49
N ASN A 499 -21.51 -12.25 6.52
CA ASN A 499 -22.30 -11.65 5.44
C ASN A 499 -22.99 -10.32 5.79
N ASP A 500 -22.92 -9.83 7.03
CA ASP A 500 -23.55 -8.54 7.35
C ASP A 500 -23.02 -7.42 6.42
N PRO A 501 -23.89 -6.58 5.83
CA PRO A 501 -23.45 -5.59 4.85
C PRO A 501 -22.59 -4.47 5.43
N VAL A 502 -22.50 -4.32 6.77
CA VAL A 502 -21.73 -3.27 7.44
C VAL A 502 -20.52 -3.85 8.15
N ILE A 503 -20.70 -4.93 8.91
CA ILE A 503 -19.65 -5.54 9.75
C ILE A 503 -19.32 -6.99 9.39
N GLY A 504 -19.79 -7.47 8.23
CA GLY A 504 -19.52 -8.80 7.73
C GLY A 504 -18.09 -8.94 7.21
N LEU A 505 -17.47 -10.08 7.54
CA LEU A 505 -16.07 -10.34 7.22
C LEU A 505 -15.80 -10.64 5.74
N LYS A 506 -16.80 -10.88 4.90
CA LYS A 506 -16.63 -10.95 3.44
C LYS A 506 -16.70 -9.59 2.74
N GLY A 507 -17.13 -8.55 3.46
CA GLY A 507 -17.16 -7.18 2.95
C GLY A 507 -15.84 -6.45 3.18
N ASP A 508 -15.94 -5.12 3.34
CA ASP A 508 -14.80 -4.24 3.60
C ASP A 508 -14.37 -4.19 5.07
N PHE A 509 -15.22 -4.69 5.98
CA PHE A 509 -15.01 -4.62 7.42
C PHE A 509 -13.73 -5.31 7.94
N PRO A 510 -13.17 -6.38 7.33
CA PRO A 510 -11.90 -6.96 7.78
C PRO A 510 -10.76 -5.94 7.92
N ARG A 511 -10.74 -4.89 7.09
CA ARG A 511 -9.76 -3.80 7.22
C ARG A 511 -9.91 -3.04 8.54
N ALA A 512 -11.15 -2.73 8.93
CA ALA A 512 -11.46 -2.11 10.21
C ALA A 512 -11.24 -3.06 11.40
N PHE A 513 -11.52 -4.35 11.22
CA PHE A 513 -11.21 -5.38 12.21
C PHE A 513 -9.70 -5.45 12.45
N MET A 514 -8.88 -5.49 11.38
CA MET A 514 -7.43 -5.48 11.47
C MET A 514 -6.88 -4.17 12.03
N PHE A 515 -7.49 -3.02 11.73
CA PHE A 515 -7.14 -1.78 12.44
C PHE A 515 -7.30 -1.97 13.96
N GLY A 516 -8.39 -2.60 14.39
CA GLY A 516 -8.64 -2.97 15.79
C GLY A 516 -7.54 -3.86 16.37
N GLU A 517 -7.24 -4.97 15.69
CA GLU A 517 -6.24 -5.95 16.14
C GLU A 517 -4.83 -5.35 16.22
N LEU A 518 -4.46 -4.52 15.25
CA LEU A 518 -3.10 -3.97 15.13
C LEU A 518 -2.87 -2.71 15.97
N SER A 519 -3.90 -1.87 16.15
CA SER A 519 -3.79 -0.66 16.98
C SER A 519 -4.18 -0.87 18.44
N GLY A 520 -4.94 -1.92 18.75
CA GLY A 520 -5.58 -2.12 20.04
C GLY A 520 -6.78 -1.19 20.31
N MET A 521 -7.22 -0.44 19.31
CA MET A 521 -8.31 0.53 19.41
C MET A 521 -9.30 0.38 18.25
N SER A 522 -10.59 0.60 18.50
CA SER A 522 -11.59 0.70 17.43
C SER A 522 -11.37 1.95 16.58
N LEU A 523 -11.96 1.96 15.38
CA LEU A 523 -12.24 3.22 14.71
C LEU A 523 -13.15 4.11 15.59
N PRO A 524 -13.08 5.44 15.45
CA PRO A 524 -13.97 6.35 16.18
C PRO A 524 -15.44 6.02 15.90
N ASP A 525 -16.27 6.00 16.96
CA ASP A 525 -17.71 5.91 16.82
C ASP A 525 -18.33 7.23 16.33
N SER A 526 -19.67 7.29 16.22
CA SER A 526 -20.38 8.49 15.76
C SER A 526 -20.18 9.74 16.64
N GLU A 527 -19.67 9.58 17.86
CA GLU A 527 -19.31 10.68 18.76
C GLU A 527 -17.82 11.06 18.67
N GLY A 528 -17.05 10.38 17.80
CA GLY A 528 -15.61 10.55 17.61
C GLY A 528 -14.76 9.83 18.67
N VAL A 529 -15.35 8.90 19.43
CA VAL A 529 -14.67 8.21 20.53
C VAL A 529 -14.15 6.84 20.08
N GLN A 530 -12.88 6.56 20.35
CA GLN A 530 -12.31 5.22 20.17
C GLN A 530 -12.50 4.37 21.42
N HIS A 531 -12.76 3.09 21.22
CA HIS A 531 -12.90 2.08 22.28
C HIS A 531 -11.70 1.15 22.25
N VAL A 532 -11.37 0.54 23.39
CA VAL A 532 -10.32 -0.48 23.44
C VAL A 532 -10.78 -1.70 22.65
N TRP A 533 -9.94 -2.19 21.74
CA TRP A 533 -10.20 -3.40 20.98
C TRP A 533 -9.78 -4.63 21.79
N ASP A 534 -10.75 -5.27 22.43
CA ASP A 534 -10.56 -6.47 23.23
C ASP A 534 -11.65 -7.52 22.98
N ASP A 535 -11.55 -8.66 23.65
CA ASP A 535 -12.50 -9.76 23.49
C ASP A 535 -13.93 -9.36 23.88
N ALA A 536 -14.09 -8.47 24.86
CA ALA A 536 -15.40 -8.01 25.30
C ALA A 536 -16.04 -7.07 24.28
N TYR A 537 -15.24 -6.21 23.64
CA TYR A 537 -15.68 -5.36 22.55
C TYR A 537 -16.16 -6.19 21.36
N VAL A 538 -15.35 -7.14 20.88
CA VAL A 538 -15.71 -8.01 19.74
C VAL A 538 -16.91 -8.91 20.07
N ALA A 539 -16.98 -9.44 21.31
CA ALA A 539 -18.15 -10.18 21.77
C ALA A 539 -19.43 -9.34 21.73
N SER A 540 -19.34 -8.08 22.13
CA SER A 540 -20.49 -7.15 22.07
C SER A 540 -20.87 -6.76 20.65
N LEU A 541 -19.88 -6.64 19.76
CA LEU A 541 -20.07 -6.26 18.35
C LEU A 541 -20.92 -7.29 17.61
N TYR A 542 -20.64 -8.58 17.81
CA TYR A 542 -21.38 -9.68 17.15
C TYR A 542 -22.48 -10.31 18.01
N ASP A 543 -22.61 -9.89 19.27
CA ASP A 543 -23.50 -10.50 20.27
C ASP A 543 -23.26 -12.03 20.35
N ILE A 544 -22.01 -12.37 20.71
CA ILE A 544 -21.50 -13.73 20.87
C ILE A 544 -20.78 -13.89 22.23
N PRO A 545 -20.57 -15.12 22.72
CA PRO A 545 -19.76 -15.35 23.93
C PRO A 545 -18.32 -14.81 23.79
N VAL A 546 -17.70 -14.43 24.90
CA VAL A 546 -16.33 -13.89 24.92
C VAL A 546 -15.33 -14.92 24.40
N GLU A 547 -15.53 -16.20 24.71
CA GLU A 547 -14.70 -17.29 24.23
C GLU A 547 -14.81 -17.47 22.71
N ALA A 548 -16.00 -17.26 22.15
CA ALA A 548 -16.21 -17.28 20.70
C ALA A 548 -15.59 -16.04 20.02
N ALA A 549 -15.63 -14.88 20.68
CA ALA A 549 -14.96 -13.68 20.20
C ALA A 549 -13.43 -13.84 20.19
N GLN A 550 -12.84 -14.48 21.21
CA GLN A 550 -11.42 -14.83 21.22
C GLN A 550 -11.05 -15.71 20.02
N ALA A 551 -11.84 -16.76 19.75
CA ALA A 551 -11.64 -17.62 18.59
C ALA A 551 -11.78 -16.85 17.27
N LEU A 552 -12.74 -15.92 17.17
CA LEU A 552 -12.94 -15.07 15.99
C LEU A 552 -11.75 -14.13 15.75
N ARG A 553 -11.24 -13.47 16.80
CA ARG A 553 -10.07 -12.60 16.70
C ARG A 553 -8.84 -13.35 16.25
N ASP A 554 -8.58 -14.52 16.84
CA ASP A 554 -7.50 -15.42 16.41
C ASP A 554 -7.70 -15.86 14.95
N TRP A 555 -8.94 -16.15 14.55
CA TRP A 555 -9.31 -16.53 13.19
C TRP A 555 -9.03 -15.45 12.16
N VAL A 556 -9.34 -14.19 12.45
CA VAL A 556 -9.07 -13.08 11.54
C VAL A 556 -7.58 -12.75 11.49
N ALA A 557 -6.93 -12.51 12.64
CA ALA A 557 -5.57 -11.99 12.70
C ALA A 557 -4.49 -13.06 12.46
N ASN A 558 -4.57 -14.19 13.17
CA ASN A 558 -3.46 -15.17 13.17
C ASN A 558 -3.63 -16.25 12.11
N PHE A 559 -4.87 -16.62 11.78
CA PHE A 559 -5.10 -17.64 10.75
C PHE A 559 -5.33 -17.03 9.38
N TYR A 560 -6.31 -16.16 9.21
CA TYR A 560 -6.56 -15.60 7.88
C TYR A 560 -5.44 -14.66 7.44
N PHE A 561 -5.13 -13.64 8.22
CA PHE A 561 -4.16 -12.63 7.80
C PHE A 561 -2.71 -13.14 7.75
N ASP A 562 -2.28 -13.94 8.74
CA ASP A 562 -0.89 -14.41 8.81
C ASP A 562 -0.62 -15.74 8.07
N ILE A 563 -1.63 -16.61 7.89
CA ILE A 563 -1.44 -17.93 7.25
C ILE A 563 -2.14 -18.00 5.90
N VAL A 564 -3.45 -17.74 5.83
CA VAL A 564 -4.24 -17.92 4.60
C VAL A 564 -3.85 -16.89 3.54
N MET A 565 -3.75 -15.60 3.89
CA MET A 565 -3.49 -14.53 2.92
C MET A 565 -2.15 -14.70 2.20
N PRO A 566 -1.01 -14.94 2.86
CA PRO A 566 0.26 -15.21 2.16
C PRO A 566 0.16 -16.37 1.17
N VAL A 567 -0.51 -17.46 1.56
CA VAL A 567 -0.71 -18.63 0.70
C VAL A 567 -1.59 -18.28 -0.49
N LEU A 568 -2.72 -17.62 -0.25
CA LEU A 568 -3.68 -17.24 -1.28
C LEU A 568 -3.04 -16.28 -2.30
N LEU A 569 -2.37 -15.22 -1.83
CA LEU A 569 -1.73 -14.24 -2.73
C LEU A 569 -0.66 -14.90 -3.58
N ASN A 570 0.17 -15.76 -2.99
CA ASN A 570 1.18 -16.51 -3.74
C ASN A 570 0.54 -17.46 -4.75
N PHE A 571 -0.53 -18.13 -4.36
CA PHE A 571 -1.20 -19.10 -5.20
C PHE A 571 -1.90 -18.43 -6.41
N VAL A 572 -2.59 -17.29 -6.22
CA VAL A 572 -3.37 -16.64 -7.28
C VAL A 572 -2.57 -15.67 -8.14
N THR A 573 -1.47 -15.10 -7.63
CA THR A 573 -0.68 -14.10 -8.39
C THR A 573 0.81 -14.41 -8.50
N GLY A 574 1.32 -15.41 -7.77
CA GLY A 574 2.75 -15.69 -7.66
C GLY A 574 3.50 -14.73 -6.74
N ASN A 575 2.83 -13.73 -6.15
CA ASN A 575 3.48 -12.75 -5.31
C ASN A 575 3.99 -13.35 -3.99
N THR A 576 5.05 -12.74 -3.45
CA THR A 576 5.60 -13.10 -2.14
C THR A 576 5.86 -11.84 -1.33
N ALA A 577 6.32 -12.02 -0.09
CA ALA A 577 6.80 -10.92 0.76
C ALA A 577 8.04 -10.19 0.17
N TYR A 578 8.65 -10.72 -0.89
CA TYR A 578 9.81 -10.15 -1.56
C TYR A 578 9.56 -10.00 -3.07
N TYR A 579 10.17 -8.96 -3.65
CA TYR A 579 10.13 -8.67 -5.07
C TYR A 579 11.52 -8.50 -5.66
N SER A 580 11.63 -8.88 -6.93
CA SER A 580 12.81 -8.69 -7.76
C SER A 580 12.38 -7.99 -9.04
N MET A 581 12.81 -6.74 -9.21
CA MET A 581 12.55 -5.99 -10.45
C MET A 581 13.64 -4.94 -10.69
N PRO A 582 13.78 -4.43 -11.93
CA PRO A 582 14.66 -3.31 -12.22
C PRO A 582 14.39 -2.08 -11.34
N ILE A 583 15.43 -1.32 -10.99
CA ILE A 583 15.28 -0.09 -10.21
C ILE A 583 14.36 0.94 -10.90
N SER A 584 14.35 1.01 -12.24
CA SER A 584 13.43 1.88 -12.98
C SER A 584 11.96 1.54 -12.71
N ASN A 585 11.63 0.26 -12.52
CA ASN A 585 10.27 -0.16 -12.19
C ASN A 585 9.91 0.28 -10.76
N TRP A 586 10.81 0.04 -9.79
CA TRP A 586 10.62 0.51 -8.42
C TRP A 586 10.39 2.02 -8.33
N LEU A 587 11.25 2.80 -8.99
CA LEU A 587 11.19 4.26 -8.91
C LEU A 587 9.99 4.82 -9.69
N TYR A 588 9.79 4.40 -10.94
CA TYR A 588 8.92 5.12 -11.86
C TYR A 588 7.70 4.34 -12.35
N GLY A 589 7.51 3.08 -11.97
CA GLY A 589 6.28 2.37 -12.28
C GLY A 589 6.40 0.85 -12.37
N TRP A 590 5.54 0.14 -11.66
CA TRP A 590 5.25 -1.28 -11.89
C TRP A 590 3.75 -1.58 -11.77
N ASP A 591 3.33 -2.63 -12.47
CA ASP A 591 1.95 -3.16 -12.42
C ASP A 591 1.87 -4.26 -11.36
N ASP A 592 1.10 -4.03 -10.31
CA ASP A 592 0.96 -4.93 -9.18
C ASP A 592 -0.12 -6.00 -9.43
N ALA A 593 0.33 -7.25 -9.55
CA ALA A 593 -0.54 -8.37 -9.87
C ALA A 593 -1.64 -8.62 -8.83
N VAL A 594 -1.39 -8.37 -7.54
CA VAL A 594 -2.39 -8.56 -6.47
C VAL A 594 -3.49 -7.52 -6.55
N SER A 595 -3.12 -6.24 -6.68
CA SER A 595 -4.11 -5.18 -6.91
C SER A 595 -4.94 -5.46 -8.16
N ALA A 596 -4.30 -5.84 -9.27
CA ALA A 596 -5.01 -6.20 -10.51
C ALA A 596 -5.97 -7.37 -10.31
N TYR A 597 -5.55 -8.43 -9.61
CA TYR A 597 -6.37 -9.63 -9.36
C TYR A 597 -7.64 -9.31 -8.56
N PHE A 598 -7.54 -8.44 -7.55
CA PHE A 598 -8.70 -8.00 -6.77
C PHE A 598 -9.47 -6.83 -7.38
N GLY A 599 -9.09 -6.37 -8.58
CA GLY A 599 -9.78 -5.29 -9.30
C GLY A 599 -9.49 -3.89 -8.76
N PHE A 600 -8.40 -3.72 -8.00
CA PHE A 600 -7.88 -2.41 -7.61
C PHE A 600 -6.99 -1.84 -8.71
N PHE A 601 -6.79 -0.51 -8.68
CA PHE A 601 -5.77 0.12 -9.53
C PHE A 601 -4.39 -0.45 -9.19
N SER A 602 -3.70 -0.96 -10.21
CA SER A 602 -2.52 -1.81 -10.01
C SER A 602 -1.20 -1.11 -10.22
N TRP A 603 -1.17 0.07 -10.84
CA TRP A 603 0.08 0.79 -11.09
C TRP A 603 0.56 1.53 -9.84
N ASN A 604 1.84 1.34 -9.51
CA ASN A 604 2.48 1.93 -8.34
C ASN A 604 3.86 2.49 -8.71
N SER A 605 4.33 3.53 -8.01
CA SER A 605 5.67 4.09 -8.16
C SER A 605 6.14 4.75 -6.85
N LEU A 606 7.46 4.90 -6.68
CA LEU A 606 8.06 5.63 -5.54
C LEU A 606 8.30 7.12 -5.85
N GLU A 607 8.49 7.44 -7.12
CA GLU A 607 8.60 8.78 -7.66
C GLU A 607 7.45 9.04 -8.64
N THR A 608 6.99 10.28 -8.69
CA THR A 608 5.94 10.71 -9.64
C THR A 608 6.61 11.10 -10.95
N ASN A 609 6.33 10.36 -12.02
CA ASN A 609 6.77 10.66 -13.39
C ASN A 609 5.52 10.98 -14.24
N ALA A 610 5.65 11.63 -15.40
CA ALA A 610 4.49 11.93 -16.26
C ALA A 610 3.62 10.70 -16.60
N THR A 611 4.25 9.53 -16.76
CA THR A 611 3.57 8.25 -16.96
C THR A 611 4.33 7.14 -16.24
N TYR A 612 3.63 6.09 -15.81
CA TYR A 612 4.30 4.91 -15.25
C TYR A 612 5.27 4.29 -16.26
N TYR A 613 6.47 3.95 -15.79
CA TYR A 613 7.50 3.35 -16.62
C TYR A 613 7.02 2.03 -17.25
N GLY A 614 7.25 1.86 -18.55
CA GLY A 614 6.86 0.65 -19.28
C GLY A 614 5.34 0.45 -19.51
N SER A 615 4.49 1.35 -19.01
CA SER A 615 3.01 1.21 -19.07
C SER A 615 2.37 1.43 -20.45
N GLY A 616 3.13 1.97 -21.41
CA GLY A 616 2.57 2.38 -22.71
C GLY A 616 1.80 3.70 -22.68
N GLY A 617 1.95 4.50 -21.61
CA GLY A 617 1.40 5.86 -21.51
C GLY A 617 0.29 6.04 -20.47
N ILE A 618 0.22 5.17 -19.45
CA ILE A 618 -0.71 5.34 -18.34
C ILE A 618 -0.20 6.47 -17.45
N SER A 619 -1.02 7.52 -17.27
CA SER A 619 -0.70 8.67 -16.43
C SER A 619 -0.50 8.25 -14.97
N THR A 620 0.37 8.94 -14.23
CA THR A 620 0.50 8.80 -12.77
C THR A 620 -0.52 9.63 -11.99
N GLY A 621 -1.50 10.20 -12.70
CA GLY A 621 -2.55 11.05 -12.17
C GLY A 621 -2.38 12.50 -12.59
N ASP A 622 -3.02 13.39 -11.84
CA ASP A 622 -3.04 14.80 -12.16
C ASP A 622 -1.77 15.55 -11.76
N ARG A 623 -1.40 16.52 -12.59
CA ARG A 623 -0.21 17.35 -12.35
C ARG A 623 -0.42 18.23 -11.12
N SER A 624 0.65 18.41 -10.35
CA SER A 624 0.63 19.33 -9.21
C SER A 624 0.54 20.78 -9.68
N VAL A 625 -0.30 21.56 -9.01
CA VAL A 625 -0.41 23.00 -9.17
C VAL A 625 0.12 23.67 -7.93
N TYR A 626 0.88 24.74 -8.12
CA TYR A 626 1.48 25.49 -7.04
C TYR A 626 1.17 26.98 -7.15
N LYS A 627 0.88 27.59 -6.00
CA LYS A 627 0.79 29.05 -5.84
C LYS A 627 1.98 29.56 -5.04
N MET A 628 2.69 30.55 -5.56
CA MET A 628 3.91 31.12 -4.98
C MET A 628 3.75 32.64 -4.85
N SER A 629 4.30 33.21 -3.78
CA SER A 629 4.28 34.66 -3.58
C SER A 629 5.39 35.36 -4.36
N THR A 630 5.07 36.50 -4.96
CA THR A 630 6.02 37.44 -5.58
C THR A 630 6.16 38.74 -4.76
N ALA A 631 5.46 38.84 -3.62
CA ALA A 631 5.56 39.99 -2.72
C ALA A 631 6.94 40.10 -2.07
N GLU A 632 7.41 41.33 -1.84
CA GLU A 632 8.78 41.62 -1.37
C GLU A 632 9.21 40.79 -0.15
N GLU A 633 8.41 40.76 0.92
CA GLU A 633 8.78 40.08 2.18
C GLU A 633 8.60 38.54 2.15
N THR A 634 7.85 38.00 1.18
CA THR A 634 7.50 36.58 1.09
C THR A 634 7.88 35.96 -0.26
N ARG A 635 8.77 36.61 -1.01
CA ARG A 635 9.12 36.24 -2.38
C ARG A 635 9.63 34.82 -2.45
N GLY A 636 9.12 34.05 -3.42
CA GLY A 636 9.51 32.67 -3.63
C GLY A 636 8.95 31.69 -2.61
N GLN A 637 8.19 32.15 -1.61
CA GLN A 637 7.56 31.27 -0.63
C GLN A 637 6.31 30.62 -1.21
N ARG A 638 6.11 29.33 -0.88
CA ARG A 638 4.89 28.62 -1.25
C ARG A 638 3.70 29.19 -0.46
N MET A 639 2.58 29.37 -1.16
CA MET A 639 1.31 29.79 -0.57
C MET A 639 0.32 28.63 -0.51
N ALA A 640 0.19 27.88 -1.61
CA ALA A 640 -0.74 26.76 -1.69
C ALA A 640 -0.29 25.73 -2.73
N GLN A 641 -0.83 24.52 -2.63
CA GLN A 641 -0.65 23.43 -3.59
C GLN A 641 -2.00 22.76 -3.85
N GLY A 642 -2.21 22.29 -5.07
CA GLY A 642 -3.38 21.53 -5.50
C GLY A 642 -3.05 20.74 -6.77
N TYR A 643 -4.05 20.52 -7.61
CA TYR A 643 -3.93 19.72 -8.82
C TYR A 643 -4.64 20.39 -10.00
N ILE A 644 -4.33 19.94 -11.21
CA ILE A 644 -5.04 20.32 -12.44
C ILE A 644 -5.48 19.04 -13.15
N ASN A 645 -6.76 18.96 -13.55
CA ASN A 645 -7.28 17.82 -14.32
C ASN A 645 -6.60 17.77 -15.69
N SER A 646 -5.49 17.05 -15.73
CA SER A 646 -4.51 17.03 -16.82
C SER A 646 -4.64 15.78 -17.67
N ASP A 647 -5.21 14.71 -17.11
CA ASP A 647 -5.52 13.48 -17.83
C ASP A 647 -6.88 13.56 -18.56
N GLY A 648 -7.74 14.52 -18.20
CA GLY A 648 -9.02 14.76 -18.86
C GLY A 648 -10.07 13.69 -18.56
N ASP A 649 -9.95 12.98 -17.44
CA ASP A 649 -10.84 11.88 -17.05
C ASP A 649 -12.28 12.34 -16.71
N GLY A 650 -12.48 13.65 -16.54
CA GLY A 650 -13.76 14.28 -16.19
C GLY A 650 -14.05 14.36 -14.69
N THR A 651 -13.07 14.06 -13.84
CA THR A 651 -13.21 13.96 -12.38
C THR A 651 -12.10 14.77 -11.68
N CYS A 652 -12.44 15.51 -10.62
CA CYS A 652 -11.47 16.08 -9.71
C CYS A 652 -11.51 15.16 -8.48
N ASP A 653 -10.37 14.59 -8.07
CA ASP A 653 -10.31 13.62 -6.96
C ASP A 653 -10.98 14.15 -5.67
N PHE A 654 -10.83 15.45 -5.42
CA PHE A 654 -11.46 16.17 -4.34
C PHE A 654 -11.48 17.67 -4.63
N ASP A 655 -12.29 18.45 -3.91
CA ASP A 655 -12.17 19.91 -3.98
C ASP A 655 -12.73 20.63 -2.74
N TYR A 656 -12.52 21.94 -2.70
CA TYR A 656 -13.05 22.86 -1.70
C TYR A 656 -13.94 23.92 -2.34
N ASP A 657 -14.92 24.44 -1.60
CA ASP A 657 -15.67 25.60 -2.03
C ASP A 657 -14.89 26.91 -1.87
N SER A 658 -15.47 28.02 -2.34
CA SER A 658 -14.89 29.37 -2.22
C SER A 658 -14.61 29.84 -0.79
N SER A 659 -15.15 29.15 0.23
CA SER A 659 -14.89 29.42 1.65
C SER A 659 -13.77 28.54 2.23
N GLY A 660 -13.22 27.61 1.44
CA GLY A 660 -12.23 26.63 1.85
C GLY A 660 -12.83 25.40 2.53
N ALA A 661 -14.15 25.20 2.46
CA ALA A 661 -14.81 24.02 3.02
C ALA A 661 -14.74 22.85 2.03
N PHE A 662 -14.42 21.65 2.53
CA PHE A 662 -14.37 20.43 1.72
C PHE A 662 -15.76 20.11 1.14
N ILE A 663 -15.83 19.85 -0.17
CA ILE A 663 -17.11 19.61 -0.87
C ILE A 663 -17.32 18.16 -1.35
N GLY A 664 -16.32 17.31 -1.24
CA GLY A 664 -16.43 15.87 -1.54
C GLY A 664 -15.27 15.34 -2.36
N TYR A 665 -15.35 14.04 -2.64
CA TYR A 665 -14.47 13.30 -3.54
C TYR A 665 -15.15 13.04 -4.88
N ASP A 666 -14.37 12.68 -5.90
CA ASP A 666 -14.83 12.26 -7.24
C ASP A 666 -15.84 13.24 -7.87
N LEU A 667 -15.46 14.52 -7.89
CA LEU A 667 -16.33 15.61 -8.32
C LEU A 667 -16.26 15.81 -9.84
N PRO A 668 -17.35 16.16 -10.53
CA PRO A 668 -17.29 16.49 -11.96
C PRO A 668 -16.33 17.66 -12.23
N CYS A 669 -15.43 17.48 -13.20
CA CYS A 669 -14.30 18.36 -13.48
C CYS A 669 -14.12 18.56 -14.98
N ASP A 670 -13.88 19.80 -15.43
CA ASP A 670 -13.53 20.06 -16.82
C ASP A 670 -12.03 19.82 -17.06
N PRO A 671 -11.61 19.34 -18.25
CA PRO A 671 -10.19 19.22 -18.58
C PRO A 671 -9.46 20.57 -18.43
N GLY A 672 -8.35 20.56 -17.72
CA GLY A 672 -7.53 21.72 -17.39
C GLY A 672 -8.05 22.54 -16.19
N GLN A 673 -9.08 22.08 -15.49
CA GLN A 673 -9.57 22.73 -14.28
C GLN A 673 -8.59 22.53 -13.12
N VAL A 674 -8.22 23.62 -12.44
CA VAL A 674 -7.47 23.60 -11.18
C VAL A 674 -8.43 23.29 -10.03
N TYR A 675 -8.03 22.39 -9.14
CA TYR A 675 -8.82 21.95 -8.00
C TYR A 675 -7.96 21.64 -6.77
N GLY A 676 -8.60 21.50 -5.61
CA GLY A 676 -7.97 20.97 -4.41
C GLY A 676 -6.89 21.87 -3.80
N MET A 677 -6.84 23.15 -4.16
CA MET A 677 -5.84 24.10 -3.67
C MET A 677 -5.95 24.26 -2.14
N THR A 678 -4.86 23.96 -1.44
CA THR A 678 -4.77 24.01 0.02
C THR A 678 -3.45 24.62 0.47
N GLU A 679 -3.46 25.26 1.63
CA GLU A 679 -2.25 25.77 2.28
C GLU A 679 -1.44 24.67 2.99
N HIS A 680 -1.94 23.44 3.03
CA HIS A 680 -1.29 22.30 3.67
C HIS A 680 -0.62 21.39 2.65
N LEU A 681 0.30 20.54 3.10
CA LEU A 681 0.69 19.35 2.34
C LEU A 681 -0.59 18.61 1.92
N THR A 682 -0.77 18.33 0.63
CA THR A 682 -2.05 17.83 0.08
C THR A 682 -2.53 16.56 0.78
N TRP A 683 -1.61 15.63 1.07
CA TRP A 683 -1.89 14.38 1.79
C TRP A 683 -2.15 14.55 3.30
N ARG A 684 -1.86 15.73 3.87
CA ARG A 684 -2.12 16.12 5.27
C ARG A 684 -3.12 17.26 5.41
N ALA A 685 -3.85 17.56 4.33
CA ALA A 685 -4.88 18.58 4.37
C ALA A 685 -6.04 18.16 5.31
N PRO A 686 -6.84 19.11 5.83
CA PRO A 686 -7.86 18.81 6.85
C PRO A 686 -8.85 17.69 6.48
N HIS A 687 -9.25 17.59 5.21
CA HIS A 687 -10.15 16.52 4.75
C HIS A 687 -9.50 15.12 4.84
N ARG A 688 -8.17 15.02 4.80
CA ARG A 688 -7.43 13.75 4.96
C ARG A 688 -7.45 13.28 6.41
N GLU A 689 -7.35 14.20 7.37
CA GLU A 689 -7.53 13.89 8.79
C GLU A 689 -8.97 13.43 9.07
N GLU A 690 -9.95 14.10 8.48
CA GLU A 690 -11.36 13.71 8.57
C GLU A 690 -11.60 12.32 7.95
N GLY A 691 -11.06 12.05 6.77
CA GLY A 691 -11.14 10.74 6.12
C GLY A 691 -10.48 9.62 6.92
N ALA A 692 -9.27 9.85 7.45
CA ALA A 692 -8.55 8.90 8.29
C ALA A 692 -9.28 8.58 9.61
N SER A 693 -10.12 9.50 10.10
CA SER A 693 -10.91 9.34 11.32
C SER A 693 -12.35 8.88 11.08
N GLY A 694 -12.70 8.50 9.84
CA GLY A 694 -14.04 8.04 9.49
C GLY A 694 -15.10 9.14 9.51
N GLY A 695 -14.73 10.38 9.20
CA GLY A 695 -15.61 11.55 9.23
C GLY A 695 -15.54 12.38 10.52
N HIS A 696 -14.55 12.12 11.39
CA HIS A 696 -14.46 12.73 12.72
C HIS A 696 -13.15 13.50 12.93
N ALA A 697 -13.03 14.66 12.27
CA ALA A 697 -11.82 15.51 12.27
C ALA A 697 -11.22 15.84 13.66
N ALA A 698 -11.98 15.69 14.75
CA ALA A 698 -11.49 15.91 16.12
C ALA A 698 -10.50 14.84 16.62
N SER A 699 -10.41 13.67 15.97
CA SER A 699 -9.59 12.55 16.45
C SER A 699 -8.11 12.61 16.01
N ALA A 700 -7.74 13.51 15.07
CA ALA A 700 -6.37 13.75 14.57
C ALA A 700 -5.54 12.47 14.33
N LEU A 701 -6.18 11.39 13.85
CA LEU A 701 -5.56 10.06 13.77
C LEU A 701 -4.37 10.05 12.81
N LEU A 702 -4.50 10.72 11.66
CA LEU A 702 -3.43 10.77 10.67
C LEU A 702 -2.24 11.57 11.20
N THR A 703 -2.47 12.71 11.85
CA THR A 703 -1.39 13.48 12.46
C THR A 703 -0.69 12.72 13.59
N ASN A 704 -1.45 12.03 14.45
CA ASN A 704 -0.86 11.20 15.50
C ASN A 704 -0.06 10.02 14.94
N HIS A 705 -0.51 9.41 13.85
CA HIS A 705 0.15 8.27 13.20
C HIS A 705 1.38 8.70 12.39
N ALA A 706 1.27 9.77 11.61
CA ALA A 706 2.34 10.29 10.76
C ALA A 706 3.46 10.95 11.58
N GLY A 707 3.11 11.57 12.70
CA GLY A 707 3.97 12.53 13.36
C GLY A 707 4.11 13.81 12.52
N ASN A 708 5.23 14.52 12.70
CA ASN A 708 5.53 15.82 12.10
C ASN A 708 4.28 16.71 11.96
N ASN A 709 3.94 17.42 13.03
CA ASN A 709 2.69 18.18 13.10
C ASN A 709 2.71 19.44 12.22
N GLU A 710 3.87 19.82 11.66
CA GLU A 710 3.98 20.98 10.78
C GLU A 710 3.53 20.60 9.38
N THR A 711 2.44 21.25 8.98
CA THR A 711 1.59 20.78 7.89
C THR A 711 1.37 21.86 6.84
N SER A 712 1.59 23.12 7.24
CA SER A 712 1.42 24.32 6.44
C SER A 712 2.58 24.50 5.46
N LEU A 713 2.23 24.67 4.18
CA LEU A 713 3.10 25.12 3.11
C LEU A 713 3.34 26.63 3.15
N MET A 714 2.44 27.41 3.77
CA MET A 714 2.58 28.86 3.86
C MET A 714 3.92 29.24 4.48
N GLY A 715 4.71 30.01 3.74
CA GLY A 715 6.01 30.49 4.19
C GLY A 715 7.16 29.50 4.02
N THR A 716 6.91 28.32 3.43
CA THR A 716 7.99 27.41 3.07
C THR A 716 8.81 28.00 1.92
N VAL A 717 10.14 27.96 2.06
CA VAL A 717 11.05 28.58 1.10
C VAL A 717 11.22 27.73 -0.16
N GLY A 718 11.34 28.40 -1.30
CA GLY A 718 11.78 27.81 -2.57
C GLY A 718 13.28 28.06 -2.77
N GLY A 719 13.62 28.99 -3.66
CA GLY A 719 15.02 29.37 -3.96
C GLY A 719 15.57 30.55 -3.15
N LEU A 720 14.72 31.26 -2.40
CA LEU A 720 15.09 32.42 -1.57
C LEU A 720 14.74 32.13 -0.11
N ALA A 721 15.65 32.46 0.81
CA ALA A 721 15.49 32.18 2.23
C ALA A 721 16.15 33.24 3.12
N SER A 722 15.68 33.42 4.35
CA SER A 722 16.35 34.31 5.30
C SER A 722 17.74 33.75 5.64
N PRO A 723 18.83 34.53 5.47
CA PRO A 723 20.18 34.07 5.76
C PRO A 723 20.47 34.02 7.28
N ASN A 724 19.76 34.81 8.09
CA ASN A 724 20.07 34.95 9.53
C ASN A 724 18.98 34.35 10.44
N ASP A 725 17.82 33.98 9.89
CA ASP A 725 16.70 33.43 10.64
C ASP A 725 16.36 32.00 10.18
N PRO A 726 15.90 31.13 11.09
CA PRO A 726 15.29 29.85 10.72
C PRO A 726 14.12 30.03 9.75
N PHE A 727 13.98 29.10 8.82
CA PHE A 727 12.89 29.06 7.86
C PHE A 727 12.37 27.64 7.68
N ASN A 728 11.12 27.50 7.20
CA ASN A 728 10.54 26.21 6.90
C ASN A 728 10.83 25.81 5.45
N LEU A 729 11.11 24.54 5.23
CA LEU A 729 11.39 23.94 3.93
C LEU A 729 10.41 22.78 3.70
N ASN A 730 9.82 22.74 2.51
CA ASN A 730 9.05 21.59 2.07
C ASN A 730 10.01 20.52 1.54
N VAL A 731 10.13 19.40 2.25
CA VAL A 731 11.01 18.28 1.89
C VAL A 731 10.27 17.36 0.93
N ALA A 732 10.31 17.69 -0.36
CA ALA A 732 9.71 16.91 -1.47
C ALA A 732 8.22 16.52 -1.25
N GLY A 733 7.46 17.37 -0.55
CA GLY A 733 6.07 17.14 -0.23
C GLY A 733 5.83 16.03 0.81
N TYR A 734 6.87 15.47 1.43
CA TYR A 734 6.73 14.43 2.46
C TYR A 734 6.62 15.02 3.86
N ALA A 735 7.36 16.09 4.15
CA ALA A 735 7.42 16.67 5.48
C ALA A 735 7.81 18.14 5.41
N ILE A 736 7.49 18.89 6.46
CA ILE A 736 8.03 20.23 6.67
C ILE A 736 9.20 20.11 7.67
N GLY A 737 10.36 20.63 7.26
CA GLY A 737 11.54 20.75 8.11
C GLY A 737 11.84 22.22 8.40
N THR A 738 12.27 22.54 9.62
CA THR A 738 12.72 23.89 9.97
C THR A 738 14.24 23.93 9.96
N SER A 739 14.83 24.94 9.31
CA SER A 739 16.27 25.10 9.23
C SER A 739 16.88 25.57 10.55
N VAL A 740 18.08 25.10 10.84
CA VAL A 740 18.93 25.57 11.93
C VAL A 740 20.04 26.40 11.31
N VAL A 741 20.16 27.66 11.74
CA VAL A 741 21.20 28.57 11.27
C VAL A 741 22.56 28.13 11.80
N GLY A 742 23.51 27.95 10.89
CA GLY A 742 24.89 27.55 11.12
C GLY A 742 25.85 28.74 11.19
N GLY A 743 27.09 28.51 10.75
CA GLY A 743 28.14 29.54 10.71
C GLY A 743 28.26 30.24 9.36
N GLU A 744 29.05 31.32 9.34
CA GLU A 744 29.52 31.93 8.10
C GLU A 744 30.53 31.01 7.41
N THR A 745 30.40 30.85 6.10
CA THR A 745 31.24 30.01 5.25
C THR A 745 31.51 30.72 3.94
N THR A 746 32.63 30.41 3.27
CA THR A 746 32.93 30.95 1.93
C THR A 746 32.94 29.80 0.93
N TYR A 747 32.08 29.86 -0.09
CA TYR A 747 31.99 28.86 -1.14
C TYR A 747 32.18 29.50 -2.52
N LYS A 748 33.09 28.96 -3.33
CA LYS A 748 33.48 29.52 -4.66
C LYS A 748 33.76 31.04 -4.66
N GLY A 749 34.26 31.59 -3.54
CA GLY A 749 34.57 33.03 -3.39
C GLY A 749 33.40 33.90 -2.93
N ILE A 750 32.25 33.29 -2.61
CA ILE A 750 31.05 33.97 -2.11
C ILE A 750 30.86 33.64 -0.64
N ASP A 751 30.70 34.68 0.19
CA ASP A 751 30.40 34.53 1.61
C ASP A 751 28.92 34.19 1.80
N MET A 752 28.63 33.12 2.54
CA MET A 752 27.31 32.54 2.74
C MET A 752 27.10 32.14 4.20
N ILE A 753 25.86 31.90 4.59
CA ILE A 753 25.49 31.34 5.89
C ILE A 753 24.98 29.91 5.69
N GLU A 754 25.53 28.97 6.45
CA GLU A 754 25.11 27.57 6.42
C GLU A 754 23.77 27.41 7.13
N HIS A 755 22.90 26.57 6.58
CA HIS A 755 21.67 26.14 7.21
C HIS A 755 21.56 24.63 7.10
N THR A 756 21.14 23.98 8.18
CA THR A 756 20.88 22.54 8.17
C THR A 756 19.40 22.28 8.44
N VAL A 757 18.77 21.44 7.62
CA VAL A 757 17.41 20.96 7.83
C VAL A 757 17.48 19.46 8.07
N THR A 758 17.00 19.02 9.22
CA THR A 758 16.94 17.60 9.58
C THR A 758 15.50 17.19 9.83
N VAL A 759 15.05 16.15 9.14
CA VAL A 759 13.77 15.48 9.39
C VAL A 759 14.07 14.16 10.10
N ASN A 760 13.59 14.05 11.35
CA ASN A 760 13.82 12.86 12.16
C ASN A 760 12.85 11.74 11.76
N PRO A 761 13.34 10.55 11.40
CA PRO A 761 12.48 9.46 10.94
C PRO A 761 11.58 8.92 12.05
N SER A 762 11.97 8.95 13.33
CA SER A 762 11.12 8.46 14.43
C SER A 762 9.81 9.22 14.60
N ASN A 763 9.67 10.41 14.01
CA ASN A 763 8.46 11.23 14.06
C ASN A 763 7.95 11.59 12.65
N THR A 764 8.36 10.86 11.61
CA THR A 764 7.97 11.16 10.22
C THR A 764 7.61 9.88 9.48
N GLN A 765 6.50 9.27 9.87
CA GLN A 765 5.90 8.14 9.15
C GLN A 765 5.13 8.68 7.94
N ILE A 766 5.48 8.19 6.75
CA ILE A 766 4.90 8.66 5.48
C ILE A 766 3.93 7.66 4.84
N GLN A 767 3.57 6.60 5.56
CA GLN A 767 2.59 5.59 5.15
C GLN A 767 1.34 6.19 4.50
N GLY A 768 0.70 7.16 5.15
CA GLY A 768 -0.54 7.77 4.65
C GLY A 768 -0.37 8.54 3.34
N LYS A 769 0.85 9.02 3.05
CA LYS A 769 1.16 9.60 1.73
C LYS A 769 1.26 8.51 0.67
N LEU A 770 1.95 7.41 0.98
CA LEU A 770 2.25 6.35 0.04
C LEU A 770 1.04 5.44 -0.25
N ILE A 771 0.18 5.17 0.75
CA ILE A 771 -1.08 4.46 0.55
C ILE A 771 -2.10 5.37 -0.14
N GLY A 772 -2.23 6.62 0.34
CA GLY A 772 -2.98 7.66 -0.34
C GLY A 772 -4.51 7.49 -0.36
N SER A 773 -5.09 6.58 0.44
CA SER A 773 -6.49 6.16 0.31
C SER A 773 -7.53 7.20 0.74
N SER A 774 -7.14 8.25 1.47
CA SER A 774 -8.06 9.20 2.12
C SER A 774 -8.97 8.58 3.19
N THR A 775 -8.65 7.39 3.68
CA THR A 775 -9.46 6.67 4.67
C THR A 775 -8.62 6.21 5.85
N PHE A 776 -9.24 5.56 6.84
CA PHE A 776 -8.51 4.98 7.97
C PHE A 776 -7.42 3.96 7.57
N VAL A 777 -7.43 3.45 6.34
CA VAL A 777 -6.38 2.57 5.81
C VAL A 777 -5.01 3.25 5.86
N ASP A 778 -4.96 4.58 5.70
CA ASP A 778 -3.73 5.37 5.76
C ASP A 778 -3.05 5.34 7.15
N VAL A 779 -3.81 4.99 8.19
CA VAL A 779 -3.36 4.96 9.60
C VAL A 779 -3.39 3.57 10.23
N ILE A 780 -3.59 2.50 9.44
CA ILE A 780 -3.48 1.13 9.96
C ILE A 780 -2.02 0.88 10.35
N PRO A 781 -1.73 0.54 11.62
CA PRO A 781 -0.35 0.34 12.07
C PRO A 781 0.38 -0.75 11.28
N GLY A 782 1.44 -0.36 10.58
CA GLY A 782 2.28 -1.29 9.83
C GLY A 782 1.69 -1.79 8.51
N ALA A 783 0.70 -1.10 7.93
CA ALA A 783 0.22 -1.40 6.57
C ALA A 783 1.30 -1.12 5.52
N LEU A 784 2.05 -0.03 5.66
CA LEU A 784 3.25 0.30 4.89
C LEU A 784 4.17 1.16 5.77
N PRO A 785 4.94 0.54 6.70
CA PRO A 785 5.64 1.22 7.77
C PRO A 785 6.94 1.88 7.29
N VAL A 786 6.79 2.91 6.46
CA VAL A 786 7.90 3.69 5.90
C VAL A 786 8.04 5.01 6.64
N TYR A 787 9.24 5.27 7.12
CA TYR A 787 9.65 6.48 7.82
C TYR A 787 10.65 7.26 6.95
N LEU A 788 10.51 8.59 6.95
CA LEU A 788 11.36 9.49 6.18
C LEU A 788 12.43 10.13 7.07
N GLU A 789 13.68 9.92 6.72
CA GLU A 789 14.79 10.75 7.19
C GLU A 789 15.22 11.70 6.08
N ALA A 790 15.55 12.94 6.43
CA ALA A 790 16.18 13.86 5.50
C ALA A 790 17.25 14.68 6.21
N ASN A 791 18.43 14.79 5.58
CA ASN A 791 19.53 15.64 6.00
C ASN A 791 19.86 16.57 4.83
N ILE A 792 19.60 17.86 5.00
CA ILE A 792 19.74 18.86 3.94
C ILE A 792 20.66 19.98 4.42
N ASP A 793 21.75 20.18 3.70
CA ASP A 793 22.68 21.27 3.89
C ASP A 793 22.44 22.33 2.83
N LEU A 794 22.10 23.54 3.28
CA LEU A 794 21.87 24.70 2.43
C LEU A 794 22.90 25.78 2.76
N LYS A 795 23.29 26.57 1.75
CA LYS A 795 24.06 27.80 1.98
C LYS A 795 23.34 28.97 1.33
N VAL A 796 23.03 29.95 2.16
CA VAL A 796 22.24 31.13 1.78
C VAL A 796 23.17 32.33 1.68
N GLU A 797 23.12 33.03 0.56
CA GLU A 797 23.92 34.23 0.34
C GLU A 797 23.22 35.45 1.01
N PRO A 798 23.90 36.27 1.85
CA PRO A 798 23.24 37.25 2.70
C PRO A 798 22.59 38.45 2.00
N ILE A 799 22.95 38.76 0.75
CA ILE A 799 22.52 39.98 0.05
C ILE A 799 21.33 39.69 -0.86
N THR A 800 21.48 38.72 -1.75
CA THR A 800 20.44 38.22 -2.64
C THR A 800 19.42 37.35 -1.91
N THR A 801 19.77 36.82 -0.74
CA THR A 801 18.99 35.82 0.02
C THR A 801 18.81 34.50 -0.73
N ALA A 802 19.54 34.28 -1.83
CA ALA A 802 19.44 33.09 -2.65
C ALA A 802 20.15 31.90 -2.02
N ILE A 803 19.54 30.72 -2.16
CA ILE A 803 20.17 29.44 -1.84
C ILE A 803 21.10 29.09 -3.01
N MET A 804 22.41 29.16 -2.80
CA MET A 804 23.42 28.94 -3.85
C MET A 804 24.14 27.59 -3.73
N TYR A 805 23.82 26.83 -2.70
CA TYR A 805 24.29 25.46 -2.47
C TYR A 805 23.19 24.70 -1.77
N GLY A 806 22.87 23.52 -2.28
CA GLY A 806 21.92 22.59 -1.69
C GLY A 806 22.42 21.16 -1.87
N LYS A 807 22.71 20.48 -0.77
CA LYS A 807 22.99 19.05 -0.74
C LYS A 807 21.92 18.39 0.12
N ALA A 808 21.16 17.47 -0.46
CA ALA A 808 20.16 16.73 0.28
C ALA A 808 20.45 15.23 0.20
N GLU A 809 20.30 14.58 1.35
CA GLU A 809 20.22 13.13 1.50
C GLU A 809 18.86 12.81 2.12
N VAL A 810 18.06 12.02 1.41
CA VAL A 810 16.75 11.56 1.86
C VAL A 810 16.78 10.05 1.93
N VAL A 811 16.45 9.48 3.09
CA VAL A 811 16.50 8.04 3.36
C VAL A 811 15.13 7.56 3.77
N PHE A 812 14.66 6.50 3.11
CA PHE A 812 13.43 5.81 3.46
C PHE A 812 13.76 4.60 4.33
N HIS A 813 13.27 4.59 5.56
CA HIS A 813 13.45 3.51 6.52
C HIS A 813 12.19 2.65 6.57
N LEU A 814 12.34 1.33 6.45
CA LEU A 814 11.25 0.37 6.58
C LEU A 814 11.31 -0.32 7.95
N ASP A 815 10.19 -0.39 8.67
CA ASP A 815 10.07 -1.21 9.89
C ASP A 815 9.95 -2.69 9.54
N LEU A 816 10.83 -3.51 10.11
CA LEU A 816 10.95 -4.93 9.83
C LEU A 816 10.21 -5.81 10.86
N ARG A 817 9.68 -5.24 11.94
CA ARG A 817 9.02 -6.00 13.01
C ARG A 817 7.65 -6.56 12.61
N GLY A 818 7.11 -6.09 11.48
CA GLY A 818 5.83 -6.53 10.94
C GLY A 818 4.64 -5.68 11.39
N PRO A 819 3.42 -6.04 10.93
CA PRO A 819 2.21 -5.26 11.14
C PRO A 819 1.88 -5.09 12.64
N GLY A 820 1.29 -3.96 13.00
CA GLY A 820 0.99 -3.61 14.41
C GLY A 820 2.11 -2.92 15.16
N ASN A 821 3.36 -2.97 14.66
CA ASN A 821 4.47 -2.26 15.26
C ASN A 821 4.56 -0.81 14.73
N LEU A 822 4.84 0.11 15.63
CA LEU A 822 5.07 1.53 15.33
C LEU A 822 6.30 2.01 16.09
N ASN A 823 6.91 3.10 15.63
CA ASN A 823 8.06 3.74 16.27
C ASN A 823 9.24 2.77 16.44
N PRO A 824 9.83 2.25 15.35
CA PRO A 824 11.02 1.40 15.45
C PRO A 824 12.20 2.17 16.01
N ASP A 825 13.15 1.44 16.60
CA ASP A 825 14.49 1.98 16.81
C ASP A 825 15.20 2.09 15.44
N ILE A 826 15.49 3.32 15.02
CA ILE A 826 16.12 3.65 13.71
C ILE A 826 17.62 3.92 13.87
N SER A 827 18.20 3.58 15.02
CA SER A 827 19.65 3.71 15.20
C SER A 827 20.42 2.72 14.32
N GLU A 828 21.66 3.09 13.95
CA GLU A 828 22.53 2.36 13.00
C GLU A 828 22.78 0.88 13.36
N ASN A 829 22.61 0.47 14.63
CA ASN A 829 22.78 -0.91 15.09
C ASN A 829 21.47 -1.65 15.38
N SER A 830 20.34 -1.00 15.12
CA SER A 830 19.03 -1.61 15.30
C SER A 830 18.75 -2.66 14.23
N THR A 831 17.96 -3.65 14.60
CA THR A 831 17.40 -4.66 13.67
C THR A 831 15.92 -4.41 13.41
N GLU A 832 15.35 -3.38 14.03
CA GLU A 832 13.93 -3.05 13.91
C GLU A 832 13.59 -2.31 12.62
N SER A 833 14.54 -1.60 12.02
CA SER A 833 14.35 -0.92 10.75
C SER A 833 15.58 -1.03 9.85
N MET A 834 15.37 -0.81 8.55
CA MET A 834 16.45 -0.71 7.58
C MET A 834 16.24 0.45 6.60
N PRO A 835 17.31 1.10 6.11
CA PRO A 835 17.20 1.98 4.95
C PRO A 835 16.94 1.14 3.69
N VAL A 836 15.85 1.41 2.97
CA VAL A 836 15.50 0.67 1.73
C VAL A 836 15.94 1.42 0.47
N PHE A 837 15.74 2.74 0.46
CA PHE A 837 16.06 3.63 -0.65
C PHE A 837 16.70 4.91 -0.10
N GLU A 838 17.68 5.43 -0.82
CA GLU A 838 18.36 6.68 -0.52
C GLU A 838 18.40 7.55 -1.77
N ILE A 839 18.08 8.82 -1.62
CA ILE A 839 18.10 9.81 -2.68
C ILE A 839 19.11 10.88 -2.31
N HIS A 840 20.08 11.10 -3.20
CA HIS A 840 21.01 12.20 -3.09
C HIS A 840 20.75 13.20 -4.21
N THR A 841 20.53 14.45 -3.81
CA THR A 841 20.44 15.56 -4.74
C THR A 841 21.52 16.58 -4.42
N PHE A 842 22.13 17.12 -5.45
CA PHE A 842 23.15 18.14 -5.31
C PHE A 842 22.89 19.26 -6.31
N SER A 843 22.85 20.48 -5.79
CA SER A 843 22.72 21.71 -6.55
C SER A 843 23.72 22.72 -6.01
N GLU A 844 24.40 23.40 -6.91
CA GLU A 844 25.28 24.50 -6.57
C GLU A 844 25.28 25.54 -7.68
N ILE A 845 25.68 26.76 -7.33
CA ILE A 845 26.06 27.75 -8.32
C ILE A 845 27.25 27.24 -9.15
N ASP A 846 27.13 27.31 -10.47
CA ASP A 846 28.20 26.92 -11.38
C ASP A 846 29.41 27.88 -11.28
N ASP A 847 30.55 27.47 -11.84
CA ASP A 847 31.79 28.25 -11.70
C ASP A 847 31.73 29.60 -12.44
N GLU A 848 30.98 29.66 -13.55
CA GLU A 848 30.84 30.88 -14.35
C GLU A 848 29.94 31.91 -13.64
N GLY A 849 28.78 31.48 -13.15
CA GLY A 849 27.86 32.26 -12.34
C GLY A 849 28.49 32.70 -11.03
N ALA A 850 29.26 31.84 -10.36
CA ALA A 850 29.98 32.21 -9.15
C ALA A 850 31.05 33.27 -9.40
N ALA A 851 31.82 33.14 -10.50
CA ALA A 851 32.81 34.13 -10.90
C ALA A 851 32.15 35.47 -11.27
N ASN A 852 31.03 35.43 -11.99
CA ASN A 852 30.27 36.62 -12.36
C ASN A 852 29.73 37.32 -11.10
N TYR A 853 29.08 36.59 -10.19
CA TYR A 853 28.62 37.14 -8.91
C TYR A 853 29.76 37.75 -8.09
N THR A 854 30.89 37.03 -7.98
CA THR A 854 32.06 37.48 -7.24
C THR A 854 32.63 38.78 -7.81
N GLY A 855 32.77 38.89 -9.13
CA GLY A 855 33.27 40.10 -9.80
C GLY A 855 32.30 41.29 -9.77
N LEU A 856 30.99 41.02 -9.78
CA LEU A 856 29.94 42.05 -9.71
C LEU A 856 29.72 42.56 -8.28
N VAL A 857 29.73 41.67 -7.30
CA VAL A 857 29.27 41.95 -5.93
C VAL A 857 30.40 41.76 -4.92
N SER A 858 30.86 40.52 -4.69
CA SER A 858 31.77 40.19 -3.58
C SER A 858 33.08 40.98 -3.58
N GLU A 859 33.72 41.15 -4.73
CA GLU A 859 35.01 41.88 -4.85
C GLU A 859 34.88 43.39 -4.65
N ASN A 860 33.67 43.94 -4.74
CA ASN A 860 33.40 45.36 -4.56
C ASN A 860 32.95 45.71 -3.13
N LEU A 861 32.78 44.71 -2.26
CA LEU A 861 32.37 44.87 -0.86
C LEU A 861 33.56 45.07 0.09
N GLY A 862 33.29 45.73 1.23
CA GLY A 862 34.22 45.87 2.33
C GLY A 862 35.20 47.05 2.19
N PRO A 863 36.07 47.28 3.20
CA PRO A 863 36.86 48.50 3.33
C PRO A 863 37.90 48.71 2.22
N MET A 864 38.20 47.66 1.44
CA MET A 864 39.13 47.69 0.31
C MET A 864 38.47 47.34 -1.04
N GLY A 865 37.14 47.13 -1.11
CA GLY A 865 36.43 46.80 -2.36
C GLY A 865 36.61 47.86 -3.46
N TRP A 866 36.85 49.12 -3.06
CA TRP A 866 37.17 50.20 -3.98
C TRP A 866 38.43 49.97 -4.84
N THR A 867 39.33 49.09 -4.42
CA THR A 867 40.59 48.80 -5.15
C THR A 867 40.39 48.01 -6.43
N ASN A 868 39.23 47.37 -6.61
CA ASN A 868 38.84 46.71 -7.85
C ASN A 868 38.31 47.69 -8.92
N PHE A 869 38.21 48.99 -8.59
CA PHE A 869 37.72 50.04 -9.50
C PHE A 869 36.35 49.76 -10.12
N GLY A 870 35.47 49.02 -9.44
CA GLY A 870 34.16 48.65 -9.94
C GLY A 870 34.17 47.50 -10.94
N GLY A 871 35.33 46.89 -11.22
CA GLY A 871 35.49 45.64 -11.96
C GLY A 871 34.53 45.46 -13.14
N ASP A 872 33.82 44.34 -13.12
CA ASP A 872 32.80 43.97 -14.09
C ASP A 872 31.41 44.56 -13.78
N ALA A 873 31.25 45.27 -12.65
CA ALA A 873 29.98 45.86 -12.18
C ALA A 873 29.53 47.13 -12.93
N GLY A 874 30.23 47.50 -14.01
CA GLY A 874 29.80 48.51 -14.95
C GLY A 874 30.21 49.96 -14.64
N ALA A 875 30.00 50.84 -15.62
CA ALA A 875 30.52 52.21 -15.63
C ALA A 875 30.14 53.08 -14.40
N PRO A 876 28.90 53.02 -13.86
CA PRO A 876 28.53 53.81 -12.68
C PRO A 876 29.36 53.48 -11.43
N LEU A 877 29.59 52.19 -11.16
CA LEU A 877 30.38 51.75 -10.01
C LEU A 877 31.86 52.07 -10.20
N VAL A 878 32.35 51.96 -11.45
CA VAL A 878 33.70 52.39 -11.84
C VAL A 878 33.89 53.89 -11.58
N TYR A 879 32.95 54.76 -11.96
CA TYR A 879 33.08 56.20 -11.70
C TYR A 879 33.11 56.52 -10.20
N LEU A 880 32.31 55.82 -9.40
CA LEU A 880 32.30 55.97 -7.94
C LEU A 880 33.61 55.48 -7.31
N HIS A 881 34.11 54.31 -7.71
CA HIS A 881 35.37 53.76 -7.21
C HIS A 881 36.57 54.60 -7.65
N VAL A 882 36.57 55.12 -8.88
CA VAL A 882 37.56 56.10 -9.36
C VAL A 882 37.51 57.39 -8.55
N ALA A 883 36.32 57.87 -8.17
CA ALA A 883 36.19 59.04 -7.29
C ALA A 883 36.77 58.77 -5.89
N ILE A 884 36.52 57.59 -5.31
CA ILE A 884 37.09 57.15 -4.02
C ILE A 884 38.62 57.02 -4.12
N ALA A 885 39.13 56.41 -5.18
CA ALA A 885 40.56 56.29 -5.45
C ALA A 885 41.21 57.66 -5.67
N MET A 886 40.55 58.59 -6.37
CA MET A 886 41.02 59.98 -6.50
C MET A 886 41.01 60.72 -5.15
N MET A 887 40.07 60.43 -4.27
CA MET A 887 40.08 60.94 -2.89
C MET A 887 41.25 60.36 -2.08
N TYR A 888 41.58 59.08 -2.23
CA TYR A 888 42.77 58.47 -1.60
C TYR A 888 44.09 59.04 -2.15
N ILE A 889 44.23 59.13 -3.47
CA ILE A 889 45.40 59.74 -4.13
C ILE A 889 45.51 61.22 -3.75
N GLY A 890 44.38 61.93 -3.71
CA GLY A 890 44.28 63.31 -3.25
C GLY A 890 44.68 63.46 -1.78
N ALA A 891 44.24 62.56 -0.90
CA ALA A 891 44.58 62.57 0.52
C ALA A 891 46.08 62.29 0.75
N ILE A 892 46.62 61.24 0.14
CA ILE A 892 48.03 60.84 0.22
C ILE A 892 48.93 61.92 -0.40
N GLY A 893 48.53 62.47 -1.56
CA GLY A 893 49.22 63.57 -2.22
C GLY A 893 49.23 64.85 -1.40
N SER A 894 48.11 65.18 -0.73
CA SER A 894 47.99 66.37 0.14
C SER A 894 48.82 66.23 1.42
N ILE A 895 48.84 65.05 2.03
CA ILE A 895 49.68 64.74 3.19
C ILE A 895 51.16 64.71 2.80
N GLY A 896 51.50 64.06 1.68
CA GLY A 896 52.87 64.01 1.15
C GLY A 896 53.41 65.39 0.80
N TRP A 897 52.60 66.26 0.19
CA TRP A 897 52.95 67.65 -0.08
C TRP A 897 53.07 68.48 1.19
N GLY A 898 52.14 68.36 2.13
CA GLY A 898 52.20 69.04 3.41
C GLY A 898 53.41 68.62 4.26
N LEU A 899 53.77 67.33 4.22
CA LEU A 899 54.99 66.79 4.83
C LEU A 899 56.25 67.15 4.03
N SER A 900 56.19 67.50 2.74
CA SER A 900 57.38 67.93 1.99
C SER A 900 57.90 69.32 2.39
N ILE A 901 57.05 70.10 3.06
CA ILE A 901 57.34 71.46 3.51
C ILE A 901 58.14 71.41 4.83
N PRO A 902 59.39 71.90 4.86
CA PRO A 902 60.28 71.79 6.03
C PRO A 902 59.72 72.44 7.30
N GLU A 903 59.01 73.56 7.16
CA GLU A 903 58.39 74.31 8.26
C GLU A 903 57.29 73.48 8.95
N THR A 904 56.51 72.71 8.19
CA THR A 904 55.47 71.80 8.68
C THR A 904 56.06 70.58 9.37
N ARG A 905 57.17 70.00 8.85
CA ARG A 905 57.90 68.91 9.53
C ARG A 905 58.46 69.34 10.88
N SER A 906 58.99 70.55 10.95
CA SER A 906 59.49 71.14 12.20
C SER A 906 58.37 71.33 13.23
N MET A 907 57.21 71.83 12.79
CA MET A 907 56.02 71.99 13.64
C MET A 907 55.44 70.66 14.17
N LEU A 908 55.57 69.58 13.39
CA LEU A 908 55.11 68.23 13.75
C LEU A 908 56.18 67.38 14.45
N GLY A 909 57.38 67.92 14.70
CA GLY A 909 58.47 67.22 15.42
C GLY A 909 59.23 66.17 14.59
N LEU A 910 59.15 66.21 13.26
CA LEU A 910 59.71 65.20 12.33
C LEU A 910 61.06 65.60 11.68
N GLY A 911 61.76 66.61 12.21
CA GLY A 911 63.03 67.11 11.68
C GLY A 911 64.28 66.40 12.23
N GLY A 912 64.87 65.49 11.47
CA GLY A 912 66.18 64.87 11.77
C GLY A 912 67.37 65.70 11.24
N GLY A 913 68.37 65.92 12.09
CA GLY A 913 69.56 66.74 11.83
C GLY A 913 70.54 66.16 10.81
N VAL A 914 71.36 67.04 10.21
CA VAL A 914 72.46 66.69 9.31
C VAL A 914 73.81 66.99 9.98
N ALA A 915 74.72 66.06 9.75
CA ALA A 915 76.04 65.83 10.34
C ALA A 915 77.08 66.95 10.19
N LYS A 916 78.08 66.89 11.09
CA LYS A 916 79.41 67.49 10.95
C LYS A 916 80.43 66.38 11.23
N GLY A 917 81.33 66.11 10.29
CA GLY A 917 82.58 65.37 10.54
C GLY A 917 83.74 66.15 9.92
N PRO A 918 84.98 65.60 9.85
CA PRO A 918 85.71 64.75 10.78
C PRO A 918 86.92 65.52 11.40
N GLU A 919 87.58 65.00 12.45
CA GLU A 919 89.05 65.10 12.67
C GLU A 919 89.46 64.42 13.99
N ASP A 920 90.21 63.33 13.82
CA ASP A 920 91.46 62.92 14.48
C ASP A 920 91.60 62.66 16.00
N GLU A 921 92.47 61.67 16.23
CA GLU A 921 93.30 61.38 17.41
C GLU A 921 92.78 60.55 18.61
N THR A 922 93.23 59.28 18.60
CA THR A 922 93.93 58.54 19.69
C THR A 922 93.19 57.61 20.67
N GLY A 923 93.76 56.39 20.81
CA GLY A 923 93.77 55.55 22.03
C GLY A 923 92.69 54.46 22.09
N ILE A 924 92.91 53.22 21.66
CA ILE A 924 93.62 52.10 22.36
C ILE A 924 92.85 51.55 23.58
N GLU A 925 92.72 50.21 23.55
CA GLU A 925 92.49 49.20 24.62
C GLU A 925 91.07 48.81 25.08
N GLU A 926 90.62 47.69 24.48
CA GLU A 926 90.40 46.35 25.10
C GLU A 926 89.66 46.15 26.44
N GLN A 927 88.79 45.12 26.39
CA GLN A 927 88.29 44.21 27.46
C GLN A 927 87.26 44.80 28.44
N GLU A 928 86.10 44.19 28.73
CA GLU A 928 85.58 42.81 28.58
C GLU A 928 84.20 42.78 27.90
#